data_AF-A0AAN7HLR8-F1
#
_entry.id   AF-A0AAN7HLR8-F1
#
_cell.length_a   1.000
_cell.length_b   1.000
_cell.length_c   1.000
_cell.angle_alpha   90.00
_cell.angle_beta   90.00
_cell.angle_gamma   90.00
#
_symmetry.space_group_name_H-M   'P 1'
#
loop_
_entity.id
_entity.type
_entity.pdbx_description
1 polymer ?
#
loop_
_entity_poly.entity_id
_entity_poly.type
_entity_poly.pdbx_seq_one_letter_code
_entity_poly.pdbx_strand_id
1 'polypeptide(L)'
;MGLLSLLTALSVSVSGAAAAVAARQDSSSLVQCLRSSLSPEASVYLPGDEGYSSNTIRWNRYYQPTFSVVSAVANEHDVRVSINCATANGTPFVITGPRHGFTTGWQSLQDGLEIFTGAFSDIDVDVRSSTMTVGGAVIFRDISDALQAVGKNIPVGGSSCVGMVGASLGAGIGRLQGLYGVMHDSMISARLMLPNTTVVEVSQRQHPELFWGLRGAGFNFGFVLNATYRVYDAPARGTNFNADFEFPLSSVRSFYQALHDQIRRGMPAPLCLATGLQFNRTINATTLKVNAVYAGPEREGRRAVRFLRDIPDLRHNFTQVPWNRLNRNVNFLNNNPAVDTCKPGGVRGDTYGVALNRIDVDANVRMSELFDYMLRTYPEMISSGNGGYFCANQAAIARPRDYTAYPWRHAVGYQTFGFVYGTNTTTTEADIEDLPRRLRDTVAATAGTPVQHATYVGFSHGDESAEAIWSGRNLDRLRALKRQYDPQGLFSWEGYCGPSSFQLRVAIVGGGIVGVAAALGLLRRNMTVRLYEQAGNFREIGAGVAFTTNAQTCMALLSPDILAAMKAVSTKNESPYYTYVDGYRRGPDQTDDDDDLSETLLYRLHAGTTGFDACHRAHFLDEMVKHIPDDVVQFRKRFDTYVYDEEREEYTLRFEDGSTATADVVVGCDGIKSRVRQILLGKDNPASYPSFAHQVAFRALVSMDRAVAALGRDKAHNQCMHTGPEAHLLNFPVAQHTMMNIVAFAPHPGEWPHRERMVAPATADEVRDAFAGWRPAVRAIAGLLVGEDDARTLDKWAIFDTYEHPAPTYAKGGACIAGDAAHATSPHHGAGAGMGIEDALALATALGLAAETIQGKGDEGPRKAKKKSVAVTAALAAYDAVRRERTQWLVRSSREVSRTYEWANPDCGTDPEKCLRDIEKRAHKIWHFDIDGMLADAKVEFAHFLSAAA
;
A
#
# COMPACT_ATOMS: atom_id res chain seq x y z
N MET A 1 -11.78 15.40 -53.21
CA MET A 1 -12.23 16.74 -53.64
C MET A 1 -13.70 16.61 -54.05
N GLY A 2 -14.55 17.58 -53.69
CA GLY A 2 -16.03 17.48 -53.79
C GLY A 2 -16.62 16.66 -52.63
N LEU A 3 -17.70 17.06 -51.90
CA LEU A 3 -18.97 17.77 -52.22
C LEU A 3 -19.92 16.88 -53.05
N LEU A 4 -21.24 16.79 -52.76
CA LEU A 4 -22.14 17.72 -52.02
C LEU A 4 -23.11 17.03 -51.04
N SER A 5 -23.80 17.84 -50.22
CA SER A 5 -24.83 17.45 -49.24
C SER A 5 -26.26 17.73 -49.73
N LEU A 6 -27.24 16.95 -49.25
CA LEU A 6 -28.71 17.16 -49.27
C LEU A 6 -29.31 16.11 -48.30
N LEU A 7 -30.30 16.31 -47.42
CA LEU A 7 -31.06 17.47 -46.88
C LEU A 7 -31.07 17.34 -45.32
N THR A 8 -31.66 18.12 -44.39
CA THR A 8 -32.76 19.11 -44.28
C THR A 8 -34.21 18.59 -44.45
N ALA A 9 -35.22 18.96 -43.65
CA ALA A 9 -35.27 19.68 -42.36
C ALA A 9 -36.61 19.38 -41.65
N LEU A 10 -36.71 19.67 -40.34
CA LEU A 10 -37.99 19.99 -39.71
C LEU A 10 -37.76 20.96 -38.55
N SER A 11 -38.32 22.17 -38.65
CA SER A 11 -38.05 23.28 -37.74
C SER A 11 -39.34 24.03 -37.41
N VAL A 12 -39.70 24.06 -36.14
CA VAL A 12 -40.64 25.04 -35.58
C VAL A 12 -40.03 25.57 -34.30
N SER A 13 -39.81 26.89 -34.25
CA SER A 13 -39.28 27.59 -33.08
C SER A 13 -40.42 28.20 -32.27
N VAL A 14 -40.40 27.98 -30.96
CA VAL A 14 -41.12 28.83 -29.99
C VAL A 14 -40.15 29.15 -28.85
N SER A 15 -39.82 30.42 -28.70
CA SER A 15 -38.97 30.91 -27.61
C SER A 15 -39.75 30.90 -26.30
N GLY A 16 -39.32 30.09 -25.33
CA GLY A 16 -39.93 29.99 -24.00
C GLY A 16 -38.89 29.55 -22.96
N ALA A 17 -38.96 30.10 -21.75
CA ALA A 17 -37.93 29.95 -20.74
C ALA A 17 -37.70 28.49 -20.31
N ALA A 18 -36.49 27.97 -20.53
CA ALA A 18 -36.02 26.66 -20.06
C ALA A 18 -34.67 26.76 -19.31
N ALA A 19 -34.50 27.83 -18.53
CA ALA A 19 -33.35 28.01 -17.64
C ALA A 19 -33.57 27.27 -16.32
N ALA A 20 -33.35 25.95 -16.33
CA ALA A 20 -33.35 25.08 -15.16
C ALA A 20 -32.23 24.02 -15.33
N VAL A 21 -30.98 24.39 -15.06
CA VAL A 21 -30.32 24.09 -13.78
C VAL A 21 -30.28 22.58 -13.50
N ALA A 22 -29.36 21.89 -14.17
CA ALA A 22 -28.65 20.79 -13.52
C ALA A 22 -27.83 21.39 -12.37
N ALA A 23 -27.79 20.72 -11.22
CA ALA A 23 -27.27 21.29 -9.99
C ALA A 23 -25.77 21.61 -10.07
N ARG A 24 -25.44 22.88 -10.29
CA ARG A 24 -24.26 23.48 -9.66
C ARG A 24 -24.43 23.30 -8.14
N GLN A 25 -23.43 22.79 -7.43
CA GLN A 25 -23.28 23.19 -6.03
C GLN A 25 -23.13 24.71 -6.02
N ASP A 26 -23.79 25.40 -5.10
CA ASP A 26 -24.06 26.83 -5.27
C ASP A 26 -22.84 27.70 -4.97
N SER A 27 -21.90 27.76 -5.93
CA SER A 27 -20.75 28.65 -5.87
C SER A 27 -21.14 30.13 -5.83
N SER A 28 -22.41 30.51 -6.06
CA SER A 28 -22.85 31.89 -5.82
C SER A 28 -22.77 32.25 -4.33
N SER A 29 -23.04 31.31 -3.42
CA SER A 29 -22.88 31.51 -1.97
C SER A 29 -21.42 31.78 -1.57
N LEU A 30 -20.48 30.97 -2.07
CA LEU A 30 -19.04 31.15 -1.88
C LEU A 30 -18.55 32.46 -2.49
N VAL A 31 -18.92 32.73 -3.75
CA VAL A 31 -18.51 33.95 -4.48
C VAL A 31 -19.11 35.20 -3.84
N GLN A 32 -20.32 35.14 -3.30
CA GLN A 32 -20.94 36.23 -2.53
C GLN A 32 -20.21 36.43 -1.19
N CYS A 33 -19.85 35.36 -0.47
CA CYS A 33 -19.06 35.44 0.76
C CYS A 33 -17.71 36.12 0.50
N LEU A 34 -16.97 35.67 -0.52
CA LEU A 34 -15.69 36.26 -0.93
C LEU A 34 -15.85 37.73 -1.35
N ARG A 35 -16.74 38.04 -2.30
CA ARG A 35 -16.92 39.40 -2.83
C ARG A 35 -17.47 40.42 -1.83
N SER A 36 -18.04 39.98 -0.70
CA SER A 36 -18.52 40.87 0.37
C SER A 36 -17.57 41.00 1.56
N SER A 37 -16.56 40.13 1.67
CA SER A 37 -15.71 40.03 2.88
C SER A 37 -14.21 40.26 2.62
N LEU A 38 -13.74 40.06 1.38
CA LEU A 38 -12.34 40.34 0.98
C LEU A 38 -12.04 41.85 0.99
N SER A 39 -10.75 42.19 1.07
CA SER A 39 -10.29 43.58 0.95
C SER A 39 -10.40 44.13 -0.48
N PRO A 40 -10.44 45.47 -0.67
CA PRO A 40 -10.51 46.10 -1.99
C PRO A 40 -9.36 45.75 -2.94
N GLU A 41 -8.21 45.34 -2.40
CA GLU A 41 -7.00 44.98 -3.14
C GLU A 41 -7.00 43.53 -3.64
N ALA A 42 -7.89 42.67 -3.12
CA ALA A 42 -8.02 41.28 -3.53
C ALA A 42 -8.86 41.13 -4.82
N SER A 43 -8.92 39.93 -5.38
CA SER A 43 -9.73 39.65 -6.59
C SER A 43 -10.32 38.25 -6.60
N VAL A 44 -11.55 38.13 -7.13
CA VAL A 44 -12.28 36.87 -7.28
C VAL A 44 -12.50 36.58 -8.76
N TYR A 45 -11.81 35.58 -9.30
CA TYR A 45 -11.91 35.16 -10.70
C TYR A 45 -12.69 33.86 -10.84
N LEU A 46 -13.49 33.76 -11.90
CA LEU A 46 -14.29 32.61 -12.28
C LEU A 46 -13.79 32.04 -13.63
N PRO A 47 -14.05 30.75 -13.95
CA PRO A 47 -13.74 30.18 -15.25
C PRO A 47 -14.33 31.01 -16.41
N GLY A 48 -13.45 31.65 -17.18
CA GLY A 48 -13.80 32.58 -18.28
C GLY A 48 -13.31 34.01 -18.07
N ASP A 49 -13.02 34.42 -16.82
CA ASP A 49 -12.42 35.74 -16.53
C ASP A 49 -10.95 35.79 -17.01
N GLU A 50 -10.50 36.95 -17.50
CA GLU A 50 -9.13 37.15 -18.01
C GLU A 50 -8.05 36.78 -16.98
N GLY A 51 -8.30 37.10 -15.70
CA GLY A 51 -7.42 36.77 -14.59
C GLY A 51 -7.47 35.30 -14.12
N TYR A 52 -8.41 34.48 -14.58
CA TYR A 52 -8.53 33.09 -14.12
C TYR A 52 -7.34 32.23 -14.54
N SER A 53 -6.95 32.30 -15.82
CA SER A 53 -5.90 31.44 -16.38
C SER A 53 -4.51 31.73 -15.80
N SER A 54 -4.15 33.01 -15.65
CA SER A 54 -2.87 33.40 -15.01
C SER A 54 -2.81 32.97 -13.54
N ASN A 55 -3.95 32.99 -12.86
CA ASN A 55 -4.08 32.60 -11.45
C ASN A 55 -4.51 31.13 -11.22
N THR A 56 -4.39 30.26 -12.23
CA THR A 56 -4.58 28.79 -12.08
C THR A 56 -3.55 27.93 -12.80
N ILE A 57 -3.00 28.40 -13.94
CA ILE A 57 -2.10 27.59 -14.76
C ILE A 57 -0.84 27.19 -13.98
N ARG A 58 -0.51 25.89 -14.05
CA ARG A 58 0.65 25.23 -13.46
C ARG A 58 1.78 25.05 -14.48
N TRP A 59 2.99 24.75 -14.00
CA TRP A 59 4.10 24.35 -14.87
C TRP A 59 4.03 22.88 -15.32
N ASN A 60 3.56 22.01 -14.43
CA ASN A 60 3.29 20.60 -14.68
C ASN A 60 1.77 20.37 -14.71
N ARG A 61 1.30 19.65 -15.72
CA ARG A 61 -0.12 19.32 -15.95
C ARG A 61 -0.50 17.89 -15.55
N TYR A 62 0.44 17.10 -15.05
CA TYR A 62 0.18 15.76 -14.49
C TYR A 62 -0.65 15.88 -13.20
N TYR A 63 -1.79 15.18 -13.16
CA TYR A 63 -2.79 15.20 -12.07
C TYR A 63 -3.07 16.57 -11.43
N GLN A 64 -3.24 17.59 -12.27
CA GLN A 64 -3.57 18.93 -11.80
C GLN A 64 -4.98 18.99 -11.16
N PRO A 65 -5.18 19.79 -10.09
CA PRO A 65 -6.51 20.09 -9.55
C PRO A 65 -7.31 20.97 -10.51
N THR A 66 -8.62 21.05 -10.30
CA THR A 66 -9.52 22.02 -10.98
C THR A 66 -10.28 22.89 -9.99
N PHE A 67 -10.73 24.05 -10.45
CA PHE A 67 -11.29 25.11 -9.61
C PHE A 67 -12.55 25.70 -10.23
N SER A 68 -13.54 26.00 -9.38
CA SER A 68 -14.73 26.79 -9.77
C SER A 68 -14.57 28.28 -9.44
N VAL A 69 -13.65 28.62 -8.53
CA VAL A 69 -13.36 29.99 -8.07
C VAL A 69 -11.87 30.13 -7.77
N VAL A 70 -11.29 31.29 -8.07
CA VAL A 70 -9.98 31.72 -7.56
C VAL A 70 -10.17 32.94 -6.67
N SER A 71 -9.62 32.89 -5.46
CA SER A 71 -9.46 34.04 -4.57
C SER A 71 -7.98 34.47 -4.59
N ALA A 72 -7.65 35.45 -5.44
CA ALA A 72 -6.33 36.07 -5.44
C ALA A 72 -6.26 37.06 -4.27
N VAL A 73 -5.43 36.74 -3.27
CA VAL A 73 -5.37 37.46 -1.99
C VAL A 73 -4.25 38.49 -1.97
N ALA A 74 -4.52 39.65 -1.39
CA ALA A 74 -3.54 40.74 -1.24
C ALA A 74 -2.86 40.73 0.14
N ASN A 75 -3.55 40.30 1.19
CA ASN A 75 -3.08 40.39 2.57
C ASN A 75 -3.56 39.24 3.49
N GLU A 76 -3.19 39.29 4.77
CA GLU A 76 -3.53 38.26 5.77
C GLU A 76 -5.04 38.15 6.07
N HIS A 77 -5.78 39.27 6.02
CA HIS A 77 -7.24 39.26 6.21
C HIS A 77 -7.93 38.48 5.09
N ASP A 78 -7.48 38.67 3.84
CA ASP A 78 -8.02 37.95 2.70
C ASP A 78 -7.86 36.42 2.83
N VAL A 79 -6.66 35.94 3.19
CA VAL A 79 -6.41 34.48 3.40
C VAL A 79 -7.39 33.91 4.43
N ARG A 80 -7.58 34.64 5.54
CA ARG A 80 -8.53 34.29 6.61
C ARG A 80 -9.97 34.26 6.11
N VAL A 81 -10.37 35.24 5.31
CA VAL A 81 -11.70 35.28 4.68
C VAL A 81 -11.89 34.11 3.72
N SER A 82 -10.92 33.83 2.85
CA SER A 82 -11.00 32.73 1.88
C SER A 82 -11.18 31.37 2.56
N ILE A 83 -10.40 31.08 3.61
CA ILE A 83 -10.51 29.84 4.40
C ILE A 83 -11.87 29.77 5.10
N ASN A 84 -12.32 30.85 5.74
CA ASN A 84 -13.60 30.87 6.45
C ASN A 84 -14.79 30.73 5.48
N CYS A 85 -14.80 31.42 4.34
CA CYS A 85 -15.82 31.28 3.31
C CYS A 85 -15.83 29.87 2.70
N ALA A 86 -14.68 29.27 2.42
CA ALA A 86 -14.60 27.90 1.92
C ALA A 86 -15.16 26.90 2.95
N THR A 87 -14.70 26.98 4.20
CA THR A 87 -15.12 26.10 5.30
C THR A 87 -16.62 26.21 5.59
N ALA A 88 -17.16 27.43 5.64
CA ALA A 88 -18.59 27.66 5.90
C ALA A 88 -19.51 27.14 4.78
N ASN A 89 -19.03 27.10 3.53
CA ASN A 89 -19.76 26.57 2.37
C ASN A 89 -19.34 25.13 2.01
N GLY A 90 -18.61 24.43 2.91
CA GLY A 90 -18.14 23.05 2.69
C GLY A 90 -17.26 22.86 1.45
N THR A 91 -16.69 23.93 0.90
CA THR A 91 -15.94 23.90 -0.37
C THR A 91 -14.49 23.50 -0.10
N PRO A 92 -13.95 22.47 -0.79
CA PRO A 92 -12.54 22.13 -0.68
C PRO A 92 -11.67 23.23 -1.32
N PHE A 93 -10.56 23.58 -0.67
CA PHE A 93 -9.68 24.66 -1.11
C PHE A 93 -8.20 24.25 -1.05
N VAL A 94 -7.39 24.78 -1.96
CA VAL A 94 -5.92 24.69 -1.91
C VAL A 94 -5.29 26.08 -1.93
N ILE A 95 -4.19 26.24 -1.21
CA ILE A 95 -3.45 27.52 -1.14
C ILE A 95 -2.21 27.42 -2.02
N THR A 96 -2.01 28.40 -2.90
CA THR A 96 -0.99 28.35 -3.95
C THR A 96 -0.13 29.60 -3.99
N GLY A 97 1.16 29.40 -4.27
CA GLY A 97 2.10 30.47 -4.64
C GLY A 97 2.77 30.11 -5.97
N PRO A 98 4.09 29.85 -6.03
CA PRO A 98 4.81 29.49 -7.26
C PRO A 98 4.44 28.15 -7.96
N ARG A 99 3.36 27.47 -7.53
CA ARG A 99 2.82 26.20 -8.08
C ARG A 99 3.83 25.08 -8.41
N HIS A 100 5.02 25.06 -7.78
CA HIS A 100 6.10 24.14 -8.18
C HIS A 100 5.87 22.66 -7.82
N GLY A 101 5.18 22.34 -6.73
CA GLY A 101 4.96 20.94 -6.35
C GLY A 101 4.19 20.14 -7.40
N PHE A 102 4.13 18.82 -7.18
CA PHE A 102 3.40 17.81 -7.95
C PHE A 102 3.15 16.62 -7.03
N THR A 103 2.02 15.92 -7.22
CA THR A 103 1.69 14.64 -6.56
C THR A 103 0.46 14.04 -7.26
N THR A 104 0.31 12.71 -7.29
CA THR A 104 -0.93 12.07 -7.76
C THR A 104 -2.15 12.41 -6.89
N GLY A 105 -1.94 12.91 -5.67
CA GLY A 105 -3.02 13.24 -4.73
C GLY A 105 -3.92 14.42 -5.17
N TRP A 106 -3.38 15.40 -5.89
CA TRP A 106 -4.09 16.66 -6.16
C TRP A 106 -5.26 16.56 -7.14
N GLN A 107 -5.34 15.50 -7.96
CA GLN A 107 -6.52 15.27 -8.81
C GLN A 107 -7.82 15.11 -8.00
N SER A 108 -7.74 14.77 -6.71
CA SER A 108 -8.90 14.70 -5.81
C SER A 108 -9.59 16.04 -5.57
N LEU A 109 -8.92 17.16 -5.86
CA LEU A 109 -9.51 18.50 -5.82
C LEU A 109 -10.10 18.86 -7.19
N GLN A 110 -11.41 18.64 -7.33
CA GLN A 110 -12.19 19.07 -8.49
C GLN A 110 -13.14 20.21 -8.12
N ASP A 111 -13.32 21.17 -9.04
CA ASP A 111 -14.21 22.34 -8.92
C ASP A 111 -14.05 23.15 -7.62
N GLY A 112 -12.89 23.09 -6.96
CA GLY A 112 -12.64 23.72 -5.66
C GLY A 112 -12.30 25.22 -5.71
N LEU A 113 -11.79 25.73 -4.59
CA LEU A 113 -11.26 27.09 -4.47
C LEU A 113 -9.71 27.10 -4.55
N GLU A 114 -9.13 27.86 -5.48
CA GLU A 114 -7.71 28.24 -5.39
C GLU A 114 -7.58 29.54 -4.56
N ILE A 115 -6.82 29.51 -3.47
CA ILE A 115 -6.43 30.70 -2.70
C ILE A 115 -5.02 31.08 -3.16
N PHE A 116 -4.91 32.01 -4.10
CA PHE A 116 -3.64 32.37 -4.73
C PHE A 116 -2.95 33.52 -3.99
N THR A 117 -1.79 33.23 -3.40
CA THR A 117 -1.07 34.09 -2.45
C THR A 117 0.09 34.87 -3.08
N GLY A 118 0.00 35.22 -4.38
CA GLY A 118 1.09 35.87 -5.13
C GLY A 118 1.59 37.20 -4.52
N ALA A 119 0.74 37.90 -3.77
CA ALA A 119 1.11 39.13 -3.05
C ALA A 119 2.16 38.90 -1.95
N PHE A 120 2.27 37.70 -1.38
CA PHE A 120 3.22 37.37 -0.32
C PHE A 120 4.64 37.13 -0.87
N SER A 121 5.19 38.10 -1.59
CA SER A 121 6.47 38.02 -2.32
C SER A 121 7.58 38.93 -1.77
N ASP A 122 7.40 39.51 -0.57
CA ASP A 122 8.41 40.32 0.12
C ASP A 122 9.66 39.53 0.53
N ILE A 123 10.82 40.20 0.47
CA ILE A 123 12.12 39.74 0.95
C ILE A 123 12.76 40.85 1.80
N ASP A 124 13.02 40.56 3.08
CA ASP A 124 13.84 41.39 3.96
C ASP A 124 15.13 40.66 4.34
N VAL A 125 16.26 41.36 4.44
CA VAL A 125 17.59 40.79 4.72
C VAL A 125 18.36 41.67 5.71
N ASP A 126 18.36 41.27 6.98
CA ASP A 126 19.24 41.87 7.98
C ASP A 126 20.64 41.26 7.91
N VAL A 127 21.54 41.97 7.24
CA VAL A 127 22.96 41.65 7.12
C VAL A 127 23.66 41.62 8.49
N ARG A 128 23.18 42.37 9.49
CA ARG A 128 23.81 42.47 10.83
C ARG A 128 23.53 41.24 11.69
N SER A 129 22.28 40.81 11.83
CA SER A 129 21.94 39.54 12.50
C SER A 129 22.19 38.31 11.63
N SER A 130 22.41 38.51 10.32
CA SER A 130 22.51 37.44 9.31
C SER A 130 21.25 36.59 9.24
N THR A 131 20.10 37.27 9.17
CA THR A 131 18.80 36.65 8.90
C THR A 131 18.12 37.22 7.66
N MET A 132 17.18 36.47 7.11
CA MET A 132 16.34 36.86 5.99
C MET A 132 14.91 36.40 6.26
N THR A 133 13.94 37.31 6.11
CA THR A 133 12.51 37.04 6.29
C THR A 133 11.83 37.12 4.92
N VAL A 134 11.06 36.09 4.55
CA VAL A 134 10.48 35.99 3.21
C VAL A 134 9.01 35.57 3.24
N GLY A 135 8.22 36.15 2.35
CA GLY A 135 6.81 35.80 2.15
C GLY A 135 6.62 34.40 1.56
N GLY A 136 5.44 33.82 1.77
CA GLY A 136 5.07 32.46 1.32
C GLY A 136 5.23 32.19 -0.18
N ALA A 137 5.21 33.23 -1.03
CA ALA A 137 5.27 33.11 -2.49
C ALA A 137 6.64 33.41 -3.12
N VAL A 138 7.67 33.74 -2.35
CA VAL A 138 9.02 34.05 -2.88
C VAL A 138 9.70 32.81 -3.50
N ILE A 139 10.40 32.98 -4.63
CA ILE A 139 11.14 31.90 -5.34
C ILE A 139 12.67 31.98 -5.19
N PHE A 140 13.36 30.83 -5.32
CA PHE A 140 14.82 30.71 -5.17
C PHE A 140 15.64 31.70 -6.02
N ARG A 141 15.16 32.07 -7.23
CA ARG A 141 15.82 33.06 -8.10
C ARG A 141 16.04 34.38 -7.36
N ASP A 142 14.98 34.89 -6.76
CA ASP A 142 14.93 36.23 -6.19
C ASP A 142 15.64 36.27 -4.83
N ILE A 143 15.54 35.18 -4.05
CA ILE A 143 16.42 34.89 -2.90
C ILE A 143 17.90 34.97 -3.30
N SER A 144 18.28 34.28 -4.38
CA SER A 144 19.68 34.16 -4.78
C SER A 144 20.25 35.49 -5.26
N ASP A 145 19.48 36.25 -6.06
CA ASP A 145 19.85 37.58 -6.51
C ASP A 145 19.96 38.58 -5.32
N ALA A 146 19.02 38.55 -4.37
CA ALA A 146 19.05 39.40 -3.17
C ALA A 146 20.25 39.10 -2.25
N LEU A 147 20.49 37.84 -1.91
CA LEU A 147 21.59 37.46 -1.00
C LEU A 147 22.97 37.67 -1.64
N GLN A 148 23.12 37.43 -2.95
CA GLN A 148 24.36 37.72 -3.68
C GLN A 148 24.73 39.21 -3.58
N ALA A 149 23.75 40.12 -3.67
CA ALA A 149 23.98 41.56 -3.62
C ALA A 149 24.59 42.05 -2.29
N VAL A 150 24.32 41.34 -1.18
CA VAL A 150 24.85 41.63 0.15
C VAL A 150 25.95 40.66 0.61
N GLY A 151 26.47 39.81 -0.29
CA GLY A 151 27.54 38.85 0.01
C GLY A 151 27.14 37.69 0.92
N LYS A 152 25.84 37.38 1.01
CA LYS A 152 25.27 36.26 1.78
C LYS A 152 24.83 35.10 0.88
N ASN A 153 24.52 33.95 1.47
CA ASN A 153 24.02 32.75 0.79
C ASN A 153 23.19 31.86 1.74
N ILE A 154 22.41 30.92 1.20
CA ILE A 154 21.58 29.96 1.94
C ILE A 154 21.40 28.67 1.10
N PRO A 155 21.25 27.46 1.70
CA PRO A 155 20.97 26.24 0.94
C PRO A 155 19.68 26.34 0.11
N VAL A 156 19.82 26.30 -1.22
CA VAL A 156 18.74 26.28 -2.21
C VAL A 156 18.89 25.13 -3.19
N GLY A 157 17.78 24.73 -3.83
CA GLY A 157 17.75 23.73 -4.91
C GLY A 157 18.13 24.30 -6.27
N GLY A 158 18.14 23.45 -7.31
CA GLY A 158 18.61 23.83 -8.66
C GLY A 158 17.60 24.59 -9.53
N SER A 159 16.29 24.41 -9.34
CA SER A 159 15.27 25.05 -10.18
C SER A 159 14.92 26.44 -9.66
N SER A 160 15.13 27.48 -10.47
CA SER A 160 15.07 28.89 -10.00
C SER A 160 13.66 29.36 -9.62
N CYS A 161 12.65 28.69 -10.17
CA CYS A 161 11.21 28.92 -10.03
C CYS A 161 10.57 28.32 -8.76
N VAL A 162 11.32 27.57 -7.94
CA VAL A 162 10.77 26.89 -6.74
C VAL A 162 10.50 27.90 -5.63
N GLY A 163 9.33 27.79 -4.99
CA GLY A 163 8.98 28.58 -3.81
C GLY A 163 9.82 28.22 -2.58
N MET A 164 10.46 29.23 -1.97
CA MET A 164 11.39 29.10 -0.84
C MET A 164 10.73 28.44 0.37
N VAL A 165 9.60 29.01 0.82
CA VAL A 165 8.87 28.51 1.98
C VAL A 165 8.41 27.07 1.74
N GLY A 166 7.67 26.81 0.66
CA GLY A 166 7.14 25.49 0.33
C GLY A 166 8.19 24.37 0.30
N ALA A 167 9.36 24.60 -0.31
CA ALA A 167 10.45 23.62 -0.32
C ALA A 167 10.99 23.33 1.10
N SER A 168 11.15 24.37 1.93
CA SER A 168 11.61 24.20 3.32
C SER A 168 10.61 23.44 4.20
N LEU A 169 9.30 23.54 3.94
CA LEU A 169 8.28 22.80 4.70
C LEU A 169 8.42 21.28 4.56
N GLY A 170 9.08 20.79 3.51
CA GLY A 170 9.44 19.38 3.35
C GLY A 170 10.90 19.06 3.71
N ALA A 171 11.88 19.79 3.15
CA ALA A 171 13.31 19.67 3.48
C ALA A 171 14.15 20.78 2.84
N GLY A 172 13.97 20.95 1.53
CA GLY A 172 14.85 21.72 0.65
C GLY A 172 16.23 21.08 0.51
N ILE A 173 16.32 20.02 -0.31
CA ILE A 173 17.60 19.42 -0.71
C ILE A 173 18.36 20.41 -1.62
N GLY A 174 19.66 20.61 -1.37
CA GLY A 174 20.41 21.68 -2.00
C GLY A 174 21.92 21.56 -1.89
N ARG A 175 22.64 22.23 -2.80
CA ARG A 175 24.08 22.07 -3.03
C ARG A 175 24.99 22.43 -1.83
N LEU A 176 24.48 23.18 -0.84
CA LEU A 176 25.22 23.62 0.35
C LEU A 176 24.98 22.73 1.59
N GLN A 177 24.24 21.63 1.48
CA GLN A 177 23.81 20.86 2.65
C GLN A 177 24.96 20.24 3.47
N GLY A 178 26.13 20.04 2.87
CA GLY A 178 27.34 19.59 3.56
C GLY A 178 27.91 20.65 4.51
N LEU A 179 27.71 21.93 4.19
CA LEU A 179 28.16 23.07 5.00
C LEU A 179 27.14 23.52 6.04
N TYR A 180 25.85 23.57 5.68
CA TYR A 180 24.81 24.27 6.47
C TYR A 180 23.55 23.43 6.79
N GLY A 181 23.51 22.14 6.42
CA GLY A 181 22.33 21.30 6.56
C GLY A 181 21.32 21.48 5.42
N VAL A 182 20.21 20.73 5.45
CA VAL A 182 19.13 20.94 4.47
C VAL A 182 18.48 22.30 4.72
N MET A 183 17.81 22.89 3.73
CA MET A 183 17.29 24.26 3.78
C MET A 183 16.57 24.61 5.10
N HIS A 184 15.72 23.72 5.60
CA HIS A 184 14.97 23.98 6.84
C HIS A 184 15.78 23.89 8.14
N ASP A 185 17.03 23.42 8.10
CA ASP A 185 17.95 23.55 9.24
C ASP A 185 18.37 25.01 9.46
N SER A 186 18.19 25.86 8.43
CA SER A 186 18.39 27.30 8.50
C SER A 186 17.12 28.07 8.90
N MET A 187 15.94 27.45 8.96
CA MET A 187 14.72 28.12 9.44
C MET A 187 14.83 28.42 10.94
N ILE A 188 14.49 29.65 11.34
CA ILE A 188 14.51 30.14 12.72
C ILE A 188 13.09 30.19 13.29
N SER A 189 12.14 30.74 12.51
CA SER A 189 10.73 30.80 12.86
C SER A 189 9.83 31.01 11.63
N ALA A 190 8.51 30.91 11.81
CA ALA A 190 7.51 31.20 10.79
C ALA A 190 6.20 31.71 11.39
N ARG A 191 5.56 32.69 10.73
CA ARG A 191 4.18 33.10 11.01
C ARG A 191 3.21 32.17 10.30
N LEU A 192 2.61 31.25 11.05
CA LEU A 192 1.70 30.23 10.54
C LEU A 192 0.24 30.62 10.83
N MET A 193 -0.58 30.71 9.78
CA MET A 193 -2.04 30.71 9.91
C MET A 193 -2.55 29.27 10.03
N LEU A 194 -3.14 28.95 11.16
CA LEU A 194 -3.75 27.65 11.47
C LEU A 194 -5.13 27.50 10.78
N PRO A 195 -5.72 26.28 10.73
CA PRO A 195 -7.00 26.04 10.06
C PRO A 195 -8.19 26.79 10.66
N ASN A 196 -8.13 27.14 11.95
CA ASN A 196 -9.09 28.04 12.61
C ASN A 196 -8.86 29.54 12.29
N THR A 197 -7.97 29.85 11.34
CA THR A 197 -7.54 31.19 10.89
C THR A 197 -6.85 32.08 11.94
N THR A 198 -6.50 31.53 13.10
CA THR A 198 -5.59 32.17 14.05
C THR A 198 -4.16 32.13 13.52
N VAL A 199 -3.34 33.13 13.84
CA VAL A 199 -1.94 33.22 13.40
C VAL A 199 -1.03 33.11 14.61
N VAL A 200 -0.05 32.22 14.53
CA VAL A 200 0.91 31.91 15.60
C VAL A 200 2.35 32.04 15.10
N GLU A 201 3.26 32.45 15.99
CA GLU A 201 4.70 32.46 15.74
C GLU A 201 5.28 31.10 16.13
N VAL A 202 5.77 30.35 15.15
CA VAL A 202 6.23 28.96 15.31
C VAL A 202 7.75 28.92 15.26
N SER A 203 8.41 28.49 16.34
CA SER A 203 9.86 28.55 16.52
C SER A 203 10.37 27.53 17.56
N GLN A 204 11.68 27.47 17.80
CA GLN A 204 12.23 26.66 18.91
C GLN A 204 11.79 27.11 20.31
N ARG A 205 11.20 28.31 20.45
CA ARG A 205 10.75 28.87 21.75
C ARG A 205 9.22 28.97 21.88
N GLN A 206 8.49 28.90 20.77
CA GLN A 206 7.04 29.06 20.71
C GLN A 206 6.48 27.95 19.80
N HIS A 207 5.59 27.11 20.33
CA HIS A 207 5.10 25.89 19.66
C HIS A 207 6.23 24.97 19.12
N PRO A 208 7.23 24.56 19.93
CA PRO A 208 8.41 23.84 19.45
C PRO A 208 8.09 22.50 18.77
N GLU A 209 7.05 21.79 19.20
CA GLU A 209 6.58 20.56 18.55
C GLU A 209 6.02 20.84 17.15
N LEU A 210 5.25 21.91 17.00
CA LEU A 210 4.77 22.36 15.69
C LEU A 210 5.92 22.85 14.83
N PHE A 211 6.94 23.51 15.39
CA PHE A 211 8.16 23.91 14.67
C PHE A 211 9.04 22.73 14.24
N TRP A 212 8.96 21.60 14.95
CA TRP A 212 9.55 20.33 14.50
C TRP A 212 8.77 19.74 13.32
N GLY A 213 7.44 19.70 13.39
CA GLY A 213 6.56 19.21 12.33
C GLY A 213 6.57 20.07 11.06
N LEU A 214 6.64 21.39 11.22
CA LEU A 214 6.70 22.38 10.15
C LEU A 214 7.92 22.17 9.24
N ARG A 215 9.03 21.70 9.83
CA ARG A 215 10.28 21.35 9.15
C ARG A 215 10.25 19.88 8.73
N GLY A 216 9.38 19.52 7.79
CA GLY A 216 9.30 18.16 7.25
C GLY A 216 7.95 17.81 6.64
N ALA A 217 6.87 18.29 7.26
CA ALA A 217 5.49 18.03 6.86
C ALA A 217 4.63 19.31 6.89
N GLY A 218 5.24 20.50 6.81
CA GLY A 218 4.62 21.74 7.28
C GLY A 218 3.35 22.19 6.57
N PHE A 219 3.18 21.79 5.31
CA PHE A 219 1.97 21.98 4.50
C PHE A 219 0.72 21.28 5.06
N ASN A 220 0.86 20.36 6.03
CA ASN A 220 -0.27 19.68 6.68
C ASN A 220 -0.91 20.47 7.85
N PHE A 221 -0.35 21.63 8.25
CA PHE A 221 -0.72 22.30 9.49
C PHE A 221 -1.23 23.75 9.32
N GLY A 222 -1.16 24.34 8.13
CA GLY A 222 -1.60 25.70 7.89
C GLY A 222 -0.87 26.41 6.74
N PHE A 223 -1.13 27.71 6.57
CA PHE A 223 -0.42 28.57 5.62
C PHE A 223 0.68 29.37 6.30
N VAL A 224 1.91 29.30 5.78
CA VAL A 224 3.02 30.15 6.26
C VAL A 224 3.01 31.47 5.50
N LEU A 225 2.62 32.52 6.21
CA LEU A 225 2.52 33.90 5.69
C LEU A 225 3.91 34.44 5.34
N ASN A 226 4.85 34.28 6.27
CA ASN A 226 6.28 34.49 6.08
C ASN A 226 7.11 33.59 7.01
N ALA A 227 8.38 33.39 6.68
CA ALA A 227 9.34 32.65 7.49
C ALA A 227 10.71 33.32 7.54
N THR A 228 11.34 33.22 8.71
CA THR A 228 12.66 33.81 9.01
C THR A 228 13.72 32.72 8.97
N TYR A 229 14.78 32.94 8.20
CA TYR A 229 15.89 32.02 8.01
C TYR A 229 17.21 32.66 8.42
N ARG A 230 18.16 31.84 8.86
CA ARG A 230 19.58 32.18 8.94
C ARG A 230 20.18 32.20 7.53
N VAL A 231 20.98 33.22 7.25
CA VAL A 231 21.83 33.29 6.06
C VAL A 231 23.29 33.29 6.47
N TYR A 232 24.15 32.85 5.56
CA TYR A 232 25.57 32.61 5.81
C TYR A 232 26.42 33.50 4.90
N ASP A 233 27.67 33.76 5.25
CA ASP A 233 28.57 34.49 4.35
C ASP A 233 28.88 33.67 3.10
N ALA A 234 28.87 34.32 1.94
CA ALA A 234 28.97 33.63 0.65
C ALA A 234 30.42 33.19 0.36
N PRO A 235 30.70 31.87 0.21
CA PRO A 235 32.05 31.36 -0.04
C PRO A 235 32.73 32.03 -1.24
N ALA A 236 34.05 32.24 -1.16
CA ALA A 236 34.87 32.89 -2.19
C ALA A 236 34.23 34.16 -2.81
N ARG A 237 33.73 35.05 -1.95
CA ARG A 237 33.01 36.30 -2.31
C ARG A 237 31.76 36.07 -3.17
N GLY A 238 31.05 34.97 -2.88
CA GLY A 238 29.85 34.55 -3.61
C GLY A 238 30.14 34.02 -5.02
N THR A 239 31.33 33.49 -5.27
CA THR A 239 31.68 32.80 -6.53
C THR A 239 32.06 31.35 -6.25
N ASN A 240 31.80 30.47 -7.23
CA ASN A 240 31.82 29.03 -7.02
C ASN A 240 32.45 28.35 -8.23
N PHE A 241 33.18 27.26 -7.98
CA PHE A 241 33.72 26.46 -9.06
C PHE A 241 32.64 25.52 -9.60
N ASN A 242 32.42 25.59 -10.91
CA ASN A 242 31.47 24.79 -11.65
C ASN A 242 32.22 23.90 -12.66
N ALA A 243 31.95 22.60 -12.60
CA ALA A 243 32.54 21.59 -13.47
C ALA A 243 31.43 20.77 -14.15
N ASP A 244 31.20 21.07 -15.43
CA ASP A 244 30.29 20.31 -16.28
C ASP A 244 31.07 19.19 -17.01
N PHE A 245 30.52 17.99 -17.04
CA PHE A 245 30.98 16.84 -17.82
C PHE A 245 29.80 16.22 -18.57
N GLU A 246 30.05 15.62 -19.74
CA GLU A 246 29.10 14.75 -20.43
C GLU A 246 29.80 13.44 -20.79
N PHE A 247 29.39 12.34 -20.14
CA PHE A 247 29.95 11.01 -20.32
C PHE A 247 29.09 10.18 -21.29
N PRO A 248 29.70 9.29 -22.10
CA PRO A 248 28.95 8.30 -22.86
C PRO A 248 28.38 7.23 -21.92
N LEU A 249 27.32 6.51 -22.35
CA LEU A 249 26.70 5.44 -21.56
C LEU A 249 27.71 4.36 -21.12
N SER A 250 28.73 4.07 -21.94
CA SER A 250 29.82 3.14 -21.63
C SER A 250 30.69 3.54 -20.43
N SER A 251 30.74 4.83 -20.07
CA SER A 251 31.50 5.35 -18.93
C SER A 251 30.68 5.43 -17.63
N VAL A 252 29.39 5.09 -17.65
CA VAL A 252 28.48 5.19 -16.50
C VAL A 252 28.93 4.31 -15.31
N ARG A 253 29.42 3.09 -15.59
CA ARG A 253 30.00 2.21 -14.56
C ARG A 253 31.18 2.87 -13.86
N SER A 254 32.11 3.46 -14.63
CA SER A 254 33.28 4.16 -14.12
C SER A 254 32.89 5.40 -13.30
N PHE A 255 31.86 6.14 -13.72
CA PHE A 255 31.31 7.26 -12.97
C PHE A 255 30.75 6.82 -11.61
N TYR A 256 29.84 5.85 -11.57
CA TYR A 256 29.21 5.42 -10.32
C TYR A 256 30.22 4.71 -9.38
N GLN A 257 31.23 4.03 -9.92
CA GLN A 257 32.35 3.52 -9.12
C GLN A 257 33.16 4.66 -8.48
N ALA A 258 33.58 5.65 -9.26
CA ALA A 258 34.37 6.78 -8.74
C ALA A 258 33.57 7.62 -7.73
N LEU A 259 32.26 7.77 -7.94
CA LEU A 259 31.32 8.41 -6.99
C LEU A 259 31.17 7.59 -5.70
N HIS A 260 30.99 6.27 -5.79
CA HIS A 260 30.93 5.36 -4.65
C HIS A 260 32.22 5.47 -3.80
N ASP A 261 33.38 5.40 -4.44
CA ASP A 261 34.67 5.51 -3.76
C ASP A 261 34.90 6.90 -3.14
N GLN A 262 34.49 7.98 -3.81
CA GLN A 262 34.60 9.33 -3.26
C GLN A 262 33.66 9.56 -2.07
N ILE A 263 32.45 8.98 -2.09
CA ILE A 263 31.53 9.00 -0.94
C ILE A 263 32.13 8.22 0.24
N ARG A 264 32.67 7.02 -0.01
CA ARG A 264 33.31 6.19 1.04
C ARG A 264 34.57 6.82 1.65
N ARG A 265 35.32 7.60 0.87
CA ARG A 265 36.48 8.39 1.34
C ARG A 265 36.08 9.70 2.04
N GLY A 266 34.80 10.05 2.01
CA GLY A 266 34.26 11.34 2.44
C GLY A 266 34.25 12.36 1.30
N MET A 267 33.06 12.77 0.87
CA MET A 267 32.89 13.87 -0.08
C MET A 267 33.20 15.21 0.61
N PRO A 268 33.99 16.13 0.03
CA PRO A 268 34.27 17.43 0.64
C PRO A 268 32.98 18.23 0.91
N ALA A 269 32.84 18.80 2.10
CA ALA A 269 31.60 19.51 2.52
C ALA A 269 31.09 20.62 1.55
N PRO A 270 31.94 21.37 0.82
CA PRO A 270 31.48 22.34 -0.19
C PRO A 270 31.06 21.72 -1.54
N LEU A 271 31.21 20.42 -1.75
CA LEU A 271 30.96 19.74 -3.03
C LEU A 271 29.56 19.14 -3.12
N CYS A 272 28.88 19.38 -4.24
CA CYS A 272 27.73 18.60 -4.67
C CYS A 272 27.71 18.37 -6.18
N LEU A 273 27.37 17.14 -6.59
CA LEU A 273 27.15 16.74 -7.97
C LEU A 273 25.64 16.70 -8.26
N ALA A 274 25.22 17.37 -9.32
CA ALA A 274 23.94 17.08 -9.98
C ALA A 274 24.20 16.21 -11.22
N THR A 275 23.38 15.19 -11.47
CA THR A 275 23.48 14.30 -12.64
C THR A 275 22.23 14.36 -13.51
N GLY A 276 22.33 13.93 -14.76
CA GLY A 276 21.21 13.82 -15.68
C GLY A 276 21.48 12.85 -16.83
N LEU A 277 20.79 11.72 -16.87
CA LEU A 277 20.69 10.89 -18.09
C LEU A 277 19.69 11.56 -19.05
N GLN A 278 20.11 11.82 -20.28
CA GLN A 278 19.27 12.45 -21.32
C GLN A 278 19.67 11.96 -22.70
N PHE A 279 18.73 11.97 -23.66
CA PHE A 279 19.05 11.65 -25.05
C PHE A 279 19.80 12.81 -25.74
N ASN A 280 21.05 12.57 -26.17
CA ASN A 280 21.82 13.52 -26.95
C ASN A 280 21.51 13.32 -28.45
N ARG A 281 20.65 14.19 -28.99
CA ARG A 281 20.22 14.18 -30.41
C ARG A 281 21.36 14.44 -31.42
N THR A 282 22.49 15.01 -31.00
CA THR A 282 23.63 15.28 -31.90
C THR A 282 24.45 14.02 -32.18
N ILE A 283 24.51 13.09 -31.24
CA ILE A 283 25.23 11.79 -31.38
C ILE A 283 24.29 10.57 -31.39
N ASN A 284 22.98 10.80 -31.33
CA ASN A 284 21.92 9.79 -31.34
C ASN A 284 22.03 8.70 -30.26
N ALA A 285 22.42 9.10 -29.03
CA ALA A 285 22.59 8.18 -27.89
C ALA A 285 22.28 8.87 -26.55
N THR A 286 21.92 8.08 -25.54
CA THR A 286 21.80 8.57 -24.15
C THR A 286 23.18 8.88 -23.57
N THR A 287 23.31 10.04 -22.93
CA THR A 287 24.54 10.48 -22.25
C THR A 287 24.27 10.77 -20.77
N LEU A 288 25.29 10.57 -19.94
CA LEU A 288 25.27 10.97 -18.53
C LEU A 288 25.94 12.33 -18.38
N LYS A 289 25.13 13.35 -18.18
CA LYS A 289 25.58 14.72 -17.88
C LYS A 289 25.80 14.85 -16.38
N VAL A 290 26.88 15.52 -15.98
CA VAL A 290 27.25 15.74 -14.57
C VAL A 290 27.68 17.18 -14.38
N ASN A 291 27.10 17.85 -13.39
CA ASN A 291 27.43 19.20 -12.99
C ASN A 291 27.91 19.18 -11.52
N ALA A 292 29.23 19.09 -11.34
CA ALA A 292 29.89 19.12 -10.04
C ALA A 292 30.20 20.57 -9.64
N VAL A 293 29.65 21.00 -8.51
CA VAL A 293 29.83 22.37 -7.99
C VAL A 293 30.51 22.33 -6.64
N TYR A 294 31.58 23.11 -6.51
CA TYR A 294 32.31 23.33 -5.26
C TYR A 294 32.12 24.79 -4.81
N ALA A 295 31.50 24.99 -3.66
CA ALA A 295 31.21 26.31 -3.08
C ALA A 295 32.49 26.94 -2.51
N GLY A 296 33.35 27.45 -3.40
CA GLY A 296 34.66 28.00 -3.07
C GLY A 296 35.51 28.32 -4.31
N PRO A 297 36.84 28.49 -4.14
CA PRO A 297 37.73 28.90 -5.22
C PRO A 297 38.10 27.75 -6.17
N GLU A 298 38.27 28.06 -7.45
CA GLU A 298 38.65 27.14 -8.53
C GLU A 298 39.80 26.18 -8.18
N ARG A 299 40.85 26.65 -7.52
CA ARG A 299 42.03 25.84 -7.14
C ARG A 299 41.66 24.64 -6.26
N GLU A 300 40.64 24.80 -5.41
CA GLU A 300 40.14 23.74 -4.54
C GLU A 300 39.08 22.90 -5.25
N GLY A 301 38.17 23.53 -6.00
CA GLY A 301 37.18 22.82 -6.81
C GLY A 301 37.82 21.83 -7.80
N ARG A 302 38.88 22.25 -8.51
CA ARG A 302 39.71 21.38 -9.38
C ARG A 302 40.43 20.24 -8.66
N ARG A 303 40.61 20.32 -7.33
CA ARG A 303 41.09 19.20 -6.50
C ARG A 303 39.93 18.30 -6.11
N ALA A 304 38.80 18.87 -5.70
CA ALA A 304 37.61 18.16 -5.27
C ALA A 304 36.98 17.29 -6.38
N VAL A 305 36.95 17.76 -7.64
CA VAL A 305 36.40 16.99 -8.78
C VAL A 305 37.40 16.05 -9.46
N ARG A 306 38.63 15.91 -8.94
CA ARG A 306 39.70 15.16 -9.61
C ARG A 306 39.33 13.69 -9.91
N PHE A 307 38.52 13.07 -9.05
CA PHE A 307 38.06 11.68 -9.23
C PHE A 307 37.21 11.45 -10.50
N LEU A 308 36.68 12.51 -11.12
CA LEU A 308 35.96 12.45 -12.39
C LEU A 308 36.85 12.64 -13.62
N ARG A 309 38.02 13.27 -13.46
CA ARG A 309 38.87 13.75 -14.57
C ARG A 309 39.45 12.62 -15.42
N ASP A 310 39.69 11.46 -14.81
CA ASP A 310 40.39 10.33 -15.44
C ASP A 310 39.40 9.30 -16.03
N ILE A 311 38.12 9.68 -16.14
CA ILE A 311 37.03 8.90 -16.75
C ILE A 311 36.83 9.42 -18.19
N PRO A 312 36.74 8.56 -19.23
CA PRO A 312 36.52 9.01 -20.60
C PRO A 312 35.19 9.75 -20.78
N ASP A 313 35.27 11.06 -21.05
CA ASP A 313 34.16 11.96 -21.34
C ASP A 313 34.06 12.29 -22.84
N LEU A 314 32.88 12.77 -23.26
CA LEU A 314 32.65 13.35 -24.59
C LEU A 314 33.06 14.84 -24.62
N ARG A 315 32.91 15.53 -23.48
CA ARG A 315 33.31 16.91 -23.24
C ARG A 315 33.20 17.28 -21.76
N HIS A 316 34.07 18.18 -21.32
CA HIS A 316 33.97 18.85 -20.03
C HIS A 316 34.20 20.35 -20.15
N ASN A 317 33.75 21.11 -19.15
CA ASN A 317 33.92 22.56 -19.05
C ASN A 317 34.09 22.99 -17.59
N PHE A 318 35.01 23.91 -17.33
CA PHE A 318 35.34 24.40 -15.98
C PHE A 318 35.22 25.92 -15.93
N THR A 319 34.39 26.44 -15.02
CA THR A 319 34.10 27.87 -14.87
C THR A 319 34.04 28.28 -13.40
N GLN A 320 34.30 29.56 -13.10
CA GLN A 320 34.03 30.17 -11.80
C GLN A 320 32.82 31.11 -11.96
N VAL A 321 31.73 30.87 -11.22
CA VAL A 321 30.42 31.56 -11.44
C VAL A 321 29.81 32.11 -10.14
N PRO A 322 29.15 33.29 -10.17
CA PRO A 322 28.33 33.78 -9.07
C PRO A 322 27.19 32.81 -8.70
N TRP A 323 26.80 32.73 -7.42
CA TRP A 323 25.77 31.79 -6.96
C TRP A 323 24.41 32.05 -7.64
N ASN A 324 23.99 33.32 -7.71
CA ASN A 324 22.77 33.76 -8.41
C ASN A 324 22.80 33.56 -9.95
N ARG A 325 23.95 33.16 -10.52
CA ARG A 325 24.09 32.86 -11.95
C ARG A 325 24.39 31.39 -12.22
N LEU A 326 24.80 30.60 -11.21
CA LEU A 326 25.09 29.17 -11.34
C LEU A 326 24.06 28.42 -12.20
N ASN A 327 22.78 28.47 -11.82
CA ASN A 327 21.72 27.74 -12.52
C ASN A 327 21.40 28.27 -13.94
N ARG A 328 21.95 29.41 -14.37
CA ARG A 328 21.88 29.95 -15.76
C ARG A 328 23.17 29.67 -16.56
N ASN A 329 24.18 29.09 -15.92
CA ASN A 329 25.54 28.89 -16.45
C ASN A 329 26.00 27.41 -16.39
N VAL A 330 25.10 26.48 -16.07
CA VAL A 330 25.31 25.02 -16.19
C VAL A 330 25.20 24.66 -17.68
N ASN A 331 26.28 24.17 -18.28
CA ASN A 331 26.36 24.09 -19.74
C ASN A 331 25.78 22.81 -20.37
N PHE A 332 25.73 21.68 -19.65
CA PHE A 332 25.35 20.38 -20.25
C PHE A 332 24.04 19.77 -19.73
N LEU A 333 23.68 19.97 -18.46
CA LEU A 333 22.30 19.73 -18.00
C LEU A 333 21.36 20.78 -18.63
N ASN A 334 20.09 20.45 -18.82
CA ASN A 334 19.14 21.24 -19.65
C ASN A 334 18.72 22.62 -19.11
N ASN A 335 19.47 23.20 -18.17
CA ASN A 335 19.26 24.56 -17.65
C ASN A 335 19.81 25.64 -18.62
N ASN A 336 19.45 25.52 -19.89
CA ASN A 336 19.78 26.54 -20.90
C ASN A 336 19.13 27.87 -20.47
N PRO A 337 19.86 29.01 -20.44
CA PRO A 337 19.31 30.30 -20.02
C PRO A 337 18.10 30.81 -20.83
N ALA A 338 17.79 30.24 -22.01
CA ALA A 338 16.56 30.49 -22.76
C ALA A 338 15.35 29.62 -22.35
N VAL A 339 15.56 28.61 -21.52
CA VAL A 339 14.57 27.59 -21.14
C VAL A 339 14.47 27.49 -19.62
N ASP A 340 13.72 28.41 -19.02
CA ASP A 340 13.10 28.14 -17.73
C ASP A 340 12.23 26.87 -17.88
N THR A 341 12.49 25.84 -17.07
CA THR A 341 11.83 24.54 -17.17
C THR A 341 10.40 24.58 -16.65
N CYS A 342 10.06 25.61 -15.87
CA CYS A 342 8.84 25.72 -15.07
C CYS A 342 7.81 26.65 -15.74
N LYS A 343 7.81 26.73 -17.08
CA LYS A 343 6.92 27.60 -17.84
C LYS A 343 5.44 27.24 -17.61
N PRO A 344 4.56 28.23 -17.36
CA PRO A 344 3.12 28.01 -17.28
C PRO A 344 2.58 27.25 -18.51
N GLY A 345 1.76 26.23 -18.29
CA GLY A 345 1.21 25.38 -19.36
C GLY A 345 2.18 24.34 -19.90
N GLY A 346 3.29 24.07 -19.18
CA GLY A 346 4.40 23.22 -19.59
C GLY A 346 4.10 21.73 -19.75
N VAL A 347 5.03 20.88 -19.32
CA VAL A 347 4.96 19.43 -19.59
C VAL A 347 3.82 18.73 -18.84
N ARG A 348 3.29 17.64 -19.42
CA ARG A 348 2.72 16.55 -18.61
C ARG A 348 3.93 15.73 -18.19
N GLY A 349 4.38 15.93 -16.95
CA GLY A 349 5.59 15.32 -16.41
C GLY A 349 5.28 14.46 -15.20
N ASP A 350 5.47 13.16 -15.30
CA ASP A 350 5.48 12.31 -14.10
C ASP A 350 6.86 12.42 -13.42
N THR A 351 6.97 12.24 -12.11
CA THR A 351 8.23 12.33 -11.37
C THR A 351 8.28 11.40 -10.17
N TYR A 352 9.25 10.47 -10.18
CA TYR A 352 9.46 9.47 -9.14
C TYR A 352 10.77 9.74 -8.39
N GLY A 353 10.76 9.66 -7.05
CA GLY A 353 11.93 9.95 -6.21
C GLY A 353 12.40 8.76 -5.37
N VAL A 354 13.71 8.72 -5.08
CA VAL A 354 14.27 7.83 -4.04
C VAL A 354 15.53 8.44 -3.40
N ALA A 355 15.61 8.36 -2.07
CA ALA A 355 16.77 8.73 -1.28
C ALA A 355 17.72 7.52 -1.13
N LEU A 356 19.02 7.77 -1.19
CA LEU A 356 20.07 6.75 -1.22
C LEU A 356 21.01 6.95 -0.04
N ASN A 357 21.04 6.01 0.92
CA ASN A 357 22.05 5.99 2.00
C ASN A 357 23.40 5.43 1.51
N ARG A 358 23.41 4.71 0.39
CA ARG A 358 24.62 4.22 -0.30
C ARG A 358 24.40 4.21 -1.81
N ILE A 359 25.49 4.26 -2.58
CA ILE A 359 25.46 4.06 -4.03
C ILE A 359 25.80 2.60 -4.33
N ASP A 360 24.89 1.90 -5.01
CA ASP A 360 25.15 0.59 -5.60
C ASP A 360 25.48 0.79 -7.09
N VAL A 361 26.67 0.34 -7.50
CA VAL A 361 27.18 0.63 -8.86
C VAL A 361 26.40 -0.16 -9.91
N ASP A 362 26.06 -1.42 -9.64
CA ASP A 362 25.37 -2.28 -10.61
C ASP A 362 23.89 -1.90 -10.75
N ALA A 363 23.23 -1.49 -9.67
CA ALA A 363 21.87 -0.94 -9.73
C ALA A 363 21.80 0.34 -10.56
N ASN A 364 22.76 1.26 -10.38
CA ASN A 364 22.80 2.49 -11.16
C ASN A 364 23.16 2.26 -12.64
N VAL A 365 23.98 1.24 -12.94
CA VAL A 365 24.24 0.80 -14.32
C VAL A 365 22.97 0.21 -14.95
N ARG A 366 22.33 -0.79 -14.31
CA ARG A 366 21.07 -1.41 -14.81
C ARG A 366 19.96 -0.38 -15.03
N MET A 367 19.80 0.56 -14.10
CA MET A 367 18.85 1.67 -14.22
C MET A 367 19.17 2.56 -15.44
N SER A 368 20.46 2.83 -15.71
CA SER A 368 20.86 3.62 -16.88
C SER A 368 20.64 2.90 -18.20
N GLU A 369 20.85 1.57 -18.22
CA GLU A 369 20.58 0.69 -19.36
C GLU A 369 19.07 0.59 -19.65
N LEU A 370 18.24 0.43 -18.61
CA LEU A 370 16.78 0.42 -18.71
C LEU A 370 16.22 1.79 -19.18
N PHE A 371 16.87 2.88 -18.79
CA PHE A 371 16.52 4.23 -19.24
C PHE A 371 16.90 4.48 -20.71
N ASP A 372 18.06 4.02 -21.17
CA ASP A 372 18.43 4.05 -22.60
C ASP A 372 17.51 3.14 -23.44
N TYR A 373 17.12 1.97 -22.92
CA TYR A 373 16.10 1.11 -23.54
C TYR A 373 14.75 1.84 -23.70
N MET A 374 14.24 2.47 -22.64
CA MET A 374 12.99 3.25 -22.70
C MET A 374 13.04 4.32 -23.82
N LEU A 375 14.11 5.13 -23.85
CA LEU A 375 14.25 6.21 -24.83
C LEU A 375 14.39 5.73 -26.28
N ARG A 376 14.75 4.45 -26.50
CA ARG A 376 14.82 3.81 -27.83
C ARG A 376 13.50 3.12 -28.22
N THR A 377 12.82 2.49 -27.27
CA THR A 377 11.55 1.79 -27.51
C THR A 377 10.38 2.75 -27.68
N TYR A 378 10.37 3.88 -26.96
CA TYR A 378 9.28 4.86 -26.95
C TYR A 378 9.79 6.27 -27.35
N PRO A 379 9.91 6.58 -28.66
CA PRO A 379 10.41 7.87 -29.16
C PRO A 379 9.62 9.09 -28.66
N GLU A 380 8.37 8.94 -28.27
CA GLU A 380 7.56 9.96 -27.60
C GLU A 380 8.13 10.39 -26.23
N MET A 381 8.84 9.50 -25.54
CA MET A 381 9.46 9.73 -24.24
C MET A 381 10.87 10.33 -24.35
N ILE A 382 11.38 10.61 -25.55
CA ILE A 382 12.76 11.09 -25.82
C ILE A 382 13.12 12.44 -25.14
N SER A 383 12.14 13.12 -24.55
CA SER A 383 12.30 14.35 -23.76
C SER A 383 12.36 14.12 -22.25
N SER A 384 12.22 12.88 -21.79
CA SER A 384 12.37 12.46 -20.39
C SER A 384 13.82 12.60 -19.91
N GLY A 385 14.01 12.66 -18.59
CA GLY A 385 15.32 12.79 -17.96
C GLY A 385 15.37 12.18 -16.57
N ASN A 386 16.34 11.31 -16.31
CA ASN A 386 16.64 10.87 -14.95
C ASN A 386 17.71 11.79 -14.33
N GLY A 387 17.31 12.61 -13.37
CA GLY A 387 18.17 13.49 -12.59
C GLY A 387 18.63 12.87 -11.26
N GLY A 388 19.74 13.38 -10.71
CA GLY A 388 20.19 12.98 -9.37
C GLY A 388 20.97 14.08 -8.66
N TYR A 389 20.96 14.07 -7.33
CA TYR A 389 21.72 14.99 -6.47
C TYR A 389 22.57 14.20 -5.47
N PHE A 390 23.89 14.27 -5.61
CA PHE A 390 24.87 13.66 -4.72
C PHE A 390 25.68 14.76 -4.03
N CYS A 391 25.14 15.29 -2.93
CA CYS A 391 25.77 16.33 -2.13
C CYS A 391 26.42 15.74 -0.88
N ALA A 392 27.58 16.29 -0.49
CA ALA A 392 28.13 16.06 0.84
C ALA A 392 27.09 16.44 1.92
N ASN A 393 27.06 15.74 3.06
CA ASN A 393 25.95 15.80 4.02
C ASN A 393 26.37 16.03 5.49
N GLN A 394 27.62 16.41 5.76
CA GLN A 394 28.19 16.53 7.11
C GLN A 394 27.34 17.36 8.07
N ALA A 395 26.96 18.58 7.69
CA ALA A 395 26.13 19.44 8.53
C ALA A 395 24.69 18.93 8.72
N ALA A 396 24.16 18.13 7.78
CA ALA A 396 22.85 17.48 7.91
C ALA A 396 22.87 16.29 8.89
N ILE A 397 23.94 15.48 8.88
CA ILE A 397 24.14 14.35 9.82
C ILE A 397 24.71 14.76 11.18
N ALA A 398 25.22 15.99 11.32
CA ALA A 398 25.57 16.59 12.61
C ALA A 398 24.34 16.88 13.50
N ARG A 399 23.13 16.56 13.02
CA ARG A 399 21.87 16.59 13.75
C ARG A 399 21.27 15.18 13.83
N PRO A 400 20.63 14.80 14.95
CA PRO A 400 19.85 13.56 15.04
C PRO A 400 18.82 13.41 13.92
N ARG A 401 18.48 12.16 13.57
CA ARG A 401 17.49 11.84 12.51
C ARG A 401 16.12 12.46 12.78
N ASP A 402 15.77 12.62 14.05
CA ASP A 402 14.52 13.17 14.58
C ASP A 402 14.64 14.65 15.01
N TYR A 403 15.72 15.36 14.63
CA TYR A 403 15.88 16.81 14.88
C TYR A 403 14.81 17.67 14.17
N THR A 404 14.27 17.15 13.06
CA THR A 404 13.12 17.68 12.34
C THR A 404 12.21 16.52 11.91
N ALA A 405 11.02 16.79 11.40
CA ALA A 405 10.12 15.74 10.92
C ALA A 405 10.68 14.97 9.69
N TYR A 406 11.69 15.51 9.01
CA TYR A 406 12.38 14.87 7.89
C TYR A 406 13.52 13.94 8.33
N PRO A 407 13.42 12.60 8.10
CA PRO A 407 14.32 11.61 8.71
C PRO A 407 15.58 11.29 7.89
N TRP A 408 15.59 11.51 6.56
CA TRP A 408 16.57 10.93 5.63
C TRP A 408 17.91 11.66 5.58
N ARG A 409 18.34 12.25 6.71
CA ARG A 409 19.55 13.08 6.84
C ARG A 409 20.86 12.39 6.44
N HIS A 410 20.91 11.06 6.51
CA HIS A 410 22.08 10.26 6.12
C HIS A 410 22.18 9.97 4.62
N ALA A 411 21.20 10.35 3.81
CA ALA A 411 21.26 10.14 2.38
C ALA A 411 22.51 10.81 1.78
N VAL A 412 23.26 10.04 1.00
CA VAL A 412 24.41 10.48 0.20
C VAL A 412 24.01 10.83 -1.24
N GLY A 413 22.77 10.50 -1.62
CA GLY A 413 22.18 10.87 -2.89
C GLY A 413 20.65 10.89 -2.86
N TYR A 414 20.06 11.58 -3.84
CA TYR A 414 18.65 11.48 -4.20
C TYR A 414 18.55 11.30 -5.71
N GLN A 415 17.81 10.30 -6.17
CA GLN A 415 17.52 10.07 -7.59
C GLN A 415 16.09 10.52 -7.90
N THR A 416 15.88 11.15 -9.05
CA THR A 416 14.60 11.73 -9.48
C THR A 416 14.36 11.47 -10.96
N PHE A 417 13.38 10.63 -11.28
CA PHE A 417 13.08 10.21 -12.65
C PHE A 417 11.92 11.04 -13.20
N GLY A 418 12.19 11.97 -14.13
CA GLY A 418 11.18 12.81 -14.75
C GLY A 418 10.78 12.29 -16.13
N PHE A 419 9.54 11.81 -16.28
CA PHE A 419 9.02 11.22 -17.52
C PHE A 419 8.11 12.21 -18.25
N VAL A 420 8.45 12.53 -19.50
CA VAL A 420 7.77 13.55 -20.30
C VAL A 420 7.29 12.92 -21.60
N TYR A 421 5.96 12.93 -21.79
CA TYR A 421 5.28 12.33 -22.93
C TYR A 421 4.21 13.27 -23.51
N GLY A 422 3.83 13.04 -24.77
CA GLY A 422 2.86 13.87 -25.50
C GLY A 422 1.41 13.61 -25.09
N THR A 423 0.51 14.55 -25.41
CA THR A 423 -0.94 14.38 -25.21
C THR A 423 -1.56 13.35 -26.17
N ASN A 424 -0.94 13.16 -27.34
CA ASN A 424 -1.34 12.20 -28.35
C ASN A 424 -0.24 11.13 -28.41
N THR A 425 -0.27 10.18 -27.49
CA THR A 425 0.69 9.06 -27.43
C THR A 425 0.05 7.74 -27.86
N THR A 426 0.88 6.82 -28.31
CA THR A 426 0.53 5.43 -28.60
C THR A 426 1.05 4.45 -27.53
N THR A 427 1.88 4.90 -26.59
CA THR A 427 2.19 4.14 -25.37
C THR A 427 0.91 3.79 -24.62
N THR A 428 0.79 2.58 -24.06
CA THR A 428 -0.35 2.26 -23.18
C THR A 428 -0.15 2.92 -21.81
N GLU A 429 -1.24 3.13 -21.06
CA GLU A 429 -1.10 3.68 -19.69
C GLU A 429 -0.40 2.68 -18.75
N ALA A 430 -0.45 1.37 -19.05
CA ALA A 430 0.34 0.36 -18.36
C ALA A 430 1.87 0.51 -18.61
N ASP A 431 2.30 0.78 -19.85
CA ASP A 431 3.71 1.10 -20.16
C ASP A 431 4.17 2.37 -19.43
N ILE A 432 3.28 3.37 -19.33
CA ILE A 432 3.55 4.67 -18.70
C ILE A 432 3.74 4.53 -17.18
N GLU A 433 3.15 3.54 -16.51
CA GLU A 433 3.32 3.34 -15.06
C GLU A 433 4.36 2.27 -14.69
N ASP A 434 4.38 1.12 -15.36
CA ASP A 434 5.25 0.00 -14.99
C ASP A 434 6.75 0.34 -15.14
N LEU A 435 7.12 0.92 -16.28
CA LEU A 435 8.51 1.17 -16.63
C LEU A 435 9.18 2.24 -15.74
N PRO A 436 8.51 3.36 -15.39
CA PRO A 436 8.96 4.27 -14.33
C PRO A 436 9.10 3.64 -12.94
N ARG A 437 8.12 2.84 -12.50
CA ARG A 437 8.18 2.17 -11.19
C ARG A 437 9.37 1.22 -11.13
N ARG A 438 9.58 0.39 -12.17
CA ARG A 438 10.76 -0.50 -12.30
C ARG A 438 12.11 0.24 -12.32
N LEU A 439 12.16 1.43 -12.93
CA LEU A 439 13.35 2.30 -12.90
C LEU A 439 13.66 2.79 -11.47
N ARG A 440 12.65 3.24 -10.72
CA ARG A 440 12.81 3.61 -9.29
C ARG A 440 13.19 2.39 -8.45
N ASP A 441 12.53 1.26 -8.65
CA ASP A 441 12.71 0.03 -7.87
C ASP A 441 14.13 -0.55 -7.99
N THR A 442 14.71 -0.48 -9.19
CA THR A 442 16.07 -0.96 -9.46
C THR A 442 17.12 -0.34 -8.51
N VAL A 443 16.99 0.95 -8.18
CA VAL A 443 17.83 1.62 -7.17
C VAL A 443 17.25 1.59 -5.76
N ALA A 444 15.92 1.63 -5.59
CA ALA A 444 15.29 1.56 -4.26
C ALA A 444 15.62 0.24 -3.53
N ALA A 445 15.66 -0.88 -4.24
CA ALA A 445 16.03 -2.20 -3.70
C ALA A 445 17.48 -2.25 -3.16
N THR A 446 18.36 -1.33 -3.57
CA THR A 446 19.77 -1.29 -3.14
C THR A 446 20.14 -0.07 -2.30
N ALA A 447 19.24 0.92 -2.18
CA ALA A 447 19.44 2.24 -1.57
C ALA A 447 20.00 2.25 -0.14
N GLY A 448 19.81 1.18 0.64
CA GLY A 448 20.25 1.09 2.03
C GLY A 448 19.43 1.96 3.00
N THR A 449 18.25 2.40 2.59
CA THR A 449 17.23 2.99 3.45
C THR A 449 16.50 1.89 4.25
N PRO A 450 15.99 2.19 5.46
CA PRO A 450 15.27 1.20 6.27
C PRO A 450 13.86 0.88 5.74
N VAL A 451 13.39 1.64 4.75
CA VAL A 451 12.08 1.51 4.09
C VAL A 451 12.32 1.58 2.58
N GLN A 452 11.56 0.80 1.80
CA GLN A 452 11.54 0.91 0.33
C GLN A 452 10.94 2.26 -0.09
N HIS A 453 11.34 2.78 -1.26
CA HIS A 453 10.90 4.08 -1.80
C HIS A 453 11.12 5.29 -0.87
N ALA A 454 11.95 5.14 0.17
CA ALA A 454 12.22 6.23 1.11
C ALA A 454 12.68 7.49 0.36
N THR A 455 11.98 8.61 0.52
CA THR A 455 12.14 9.79 -0.35
C THR A 455 11.90 11.12 0.37
N TYR A 456 12.28 12.22 -0.29
CA TYR A 456 11.90 13.57 0.10
C TYR A 456 10.58 13.93 -0.59
N VAL A 457 9.60 14.46 0.17
CA VAL A 457 8.26 14.82 -0.35
C VAL A 457 8.27 15.83 -1.51
N GLY A 458 9.31 16.66 -1.66
CA GLY A 458 9.46 17.50 -2.86
C GLY A 458 9.91 16.75 -4.12
N PHE A 459 10.14 15.44 -4.02
CA PHE A 459 10.49 14.49 -5.07
C PHE A 459 9.59 13.23 -5.09
N SER A 460 8.58 13.11 -4.21
CA SER A 460 7.66 11.95 -4.21
C SER A 460 6.69 11.99 -5.39
N HIS A 461 6.35 10.81 -5.92
CA HIS A 461 5.34 10.67 -6.97
C HIS A 461 3.92 10.80 -6.41
N GLY A 462 3.61 10.10 -5.32
CA GLY A 462 2.26 9.96 -4.78
C GLY A 462 1.91 8.56 -4.26
N ASP A 463 2.68 7.53 -4.66
CA ASP A 463 2.45 6.12 -4.30
C ASP A 463 3.36 5.64 -3.14
N GLU A 464 4.32 6.47 -2.72
CA GLU A 464 5.17 6.17 -1.56
C GLU A 464 4.36 6.14 -0.26
N SER A 465 4.72 5.26 0.68
CA SER A 465 4.06 5.23 1.99
C SER A 465 4.42 6.46 2.84
N ALA A 466 3.52 6.85 3.76
CA ALA A 466 3.82 7.94 4.70
C ALA A 466 5.08 7.65 5.57
N GLU A 467 5.40 6.38 5.80
CA GLU A 467 6.65 5.94 6.41
C GLU A 467 7.85 6.09 5.46
N ALA A 468 7.71 5.86 4.15
CA ALA A 468 8.77 6.17 3.19
C ALA A 468 9.10 7.68 3.12
N ILE A 469 8.19 8.57 3.56
CA ILE A 469 8.45 10.01 3.55
C ILE A 469 8.96 10.51 4.92
N TRP A 470 8.42 10.04 6.04
CA TRP A 470 8.79 10.54 7.38
C TRP A 470 9.36 9.51 8.36
N SER A 471 9.36 8.21 8.04
CA SER A 471 9.54 7.07 8.96
C SER A 471 8.43 6.93 10.00
N GLY A 472 8.08 5.69 10.36
CA GLY A 472 6.99 5.40 11.30
C GLY A 472 7.15 6.12 12.65
N ARG A 473 8.39 6.24 13.15
CA ARG A 473 8.72 6.98 14.38
C ARG A 473 8.21 8.43 14.35
N ASN A 474 8.43 9.16 13.25
CA ASN A 474 7.99 10.55 13.17
C ASN A 474 6.50 10.63 12.81
N LEU A 475 5.98 9.65 12.07
CA LEU A 475 4.60 9.64 11.57
C LEU A 475 3.57 9.73 12.69
N ASP A 476 3.75 9.05 13.83
CA ASP A 476 2.78 9.11 14.93
C ASP A 476 2.82 10.44 15.69
N ARG A 477 4.00 11.07 15.82
CA ARG A 477 4.15 12.43 16.34
C ARG A 477 3.52 13.47 15.40
N LEU A 478 3.66 13.28 14.10
CA LEU A 478 3.00 14.10 13.07
C LEU A 478 1.47 13.91 13.08
N ARG A 479 0.96 12.68 13.20
CA ARG A 479 -0.47 12.38 13.38
C ARG A 479 -1.03 12.98 14.67
N ALA A 480 -0.25 13.00 15.76
CA ALA A 480 -0.63 13.69 16.99
C ALA A 480 -0.74 15.22 16.80
N LEU A 481 0.26 15.84 16.15
CA LEU A 481 0.20 17.25 15.76
C LEU A 481 -0.99 17.55 14.84
N LYS A 482 -1.28 16.67 13.88
CA LYS A 482 -2.44 16.81 12.99
C LYS A 482 -3.74 16.83 13.78
N ARG A 483 -3.98 15.86 14.68
CA ARG A 483 -5.15 15.83 15.57
C ARG A 483 -5.24 17.06 16.48
N GLN A 484 -4.13 17.67 16.86
CA GLN A 484 -4.10 18.88 17.69
C GLN A 484 -4.42 20.16 16.92
N TYR A 485 -3.82 20.35 15.73
CA TYR A 485 -3.85 21.63 15.01
C TYR A 485 -4.79 21.65 13.80
N ASP A 486 -5.09 20.50 13.20
CA ASP A 486 -6.06 20.34 12.10
C ASP A 486 -6.89 19.05 12.23
N PRO A 487 -7.77 18.94 13.25
CA PRO A 487 -8.61 17.76 13.46
C PRO A 487 -9.68 17.56 12.37
N GLN A 488 -9.99 18.59 11.58
CA GLN A 488 -10.93 18.51 10.45
C GLN A 488 -10.25 18.11 9.13
N GLY A 489 -8.93 18.18 9.06
CA GLY A 489 -8.15 17.77 7.90
C GLY A 489 -8.18 18.75 6.73
N LEU A 490 -8.45 20.04 6.97
CA LEU A 490 -8.55 21.07 5.92
C LEU A 490 -7.25 21.22 5.09
N PHE A 491 -6.09 20.90 5.69
CA PHE A 491 -4.77 20.95 5.06
C PHE A 491 -4.23 19.52 4.81
N SER A 492 -4.83 18.74 3.90
CA SER A 492 -4.48 17.31 3.71
C SER A 492 -4.22 16.87 2.26
N TRP A 493 -4.03 17.80 1.32
CA TRP A 493 -3.85 17.51 -0.11
C TRP A 493 -2.62 16.66 -0.45
N GLU A 494 -1.59 16.70 0.38
CA GLU A 494 -0.40 15.85 0.25
C GLU A 494 -0.62 14.45 0.86
N GLY A 495 -1.86 14.04 1.19
CA GLY A 495 -2.30 12.65 1.41
C GLY A 495 -1.76 11.87 2.62
N TYR A 496 -0.55 12.15 3.11
CA TYR A 496 0.22 11.23 3.94
C TYR A 496 0.11 11.48 5.46
N CYS A 497 -0.25 12.69 5.89
CA CYS A 497 -0.20 13.11 7.31
C CYS A 497 -1.58 13.37 7.95
N GLY A 498 -2.64 13.50 7.14
CA GLY A 498 -4.01 13.61 7.61
C GLY A 498 -4.60 12.25 7.97
N PRO A 499 -5.57 12.17 8.91
CA PRO A 499 -6.68 11.25 8.66
C PRO A 499 -7.37 11.74 7.38
N SER A 500 -7.48 10.91 6.35
CA SER A 500 -8.27 11.30 5.18
C SER A 500 -9.74 11.40 5.59
N SER A 501 -10.38 12.54 5.33
CA SER A 501 -11.77 12.81 5.74
C SER A 501 -12.79 11.86 5.09
N PHE A 502 -12.37 11.10 4.08
CA PHE A 502 -13.12 10.04 3.41
C PHE A 502 -12.36 8.69 3.45
N GLN A 503 -11.89 8.30 4.64
CA GLN A 503 -11.35 6.96 4.88
C GLN A 503 -12.47 5.98 5.20
N LEU A 504 -12.57 4.87 4.44
CA LEU A 504 -13.62 3.87 4.63
C LEU A 504 -13.43 3.16 5.98
N ARG A 505 -14.48 3.15 6.81
CA ARG A 505 -14.51 2.51 8.12
C ARG A 505 -15.00 1.06 8.00
N VAL A 506 -14.15 0.07 8.27
CA VAL A 506 -14.50 -1.35 8.21
C VAL A 506 -14.53 -1.97 9.61
N ALA A 507 -15.68 -2.52 10.00
CA ALA A 507 -15.81 -3.36 11.19
C ALA A 507 -15.68 -4.84 10.81
N ILE A 508 -14.67 -5.51 11.36
CA ILE A 508 -14.46 -6.96 11.21
C ILE A 508 -14.96 -7.63 12.49
N VAL A 509 -15.87 -8.59 12.38
CA VAL A 509 -16.39 -9.37 13.50
C VAL A 509 -15.72 -10.75 13.46
N GLY A 510 -14.94 -11.09 14.49
CA GLY A 510 -14.17 -12.32 14.59
C GLY A 510 -12.67 -12.13 14.31
N GLY A 511 -11.83 -12.53 15.27
CA GLY A 511 -10.37 -12.39 15.27
C GLY A 511 -9.58 -13.66 14.92
N GLY A 512 -10.19 -14.62 14.24
CA GLY A 512 -9.46 -15.76 13.66
C GLY A 512 -8.58 -15.35 12.47
N ILE A 513 -7.83 -16.31 11.92
CA ILE A 513 -6.88 -16.12 10.79
C ILE A 513 -7.43 -15.20 9.69
N VAL A 514 -8.66 -15.43 9.23
CA VAL A 514 -9.28 -14.68 8.12
C VAL A 514 -9.54 -13.22 8.50
N GLY A 515 -10.04 -12.96 9.72
CA GLY A 515 -10.30 -11.59 10.19
C GLY A 515 -9.03 -10.79 10.42
N VAL A 516 -7.98 -11.43 10.97
CA VAL A 516 -6.64 -10.83 11.14
C VAL A 516 -5.98 -10.55 9.79
N ALA A 517 -6.05 -11.48 8.84
CA ALA A 517 -5.52 -11.28 7.49
C ALA A 517 -6.26 -10.15 6.74
N ALA A 518 -7.60 -10.11 6.81
CA ALA A 518 -8.40 -9.04 6.23
C ALA A 518 -8.07 -7.68 6.87
N ALA A 519 -7.91 -7.61 8.19
CA ALA A 519 -7.52 -6.38 8.89
C ALA A 519 -6.19 -5.83 8.36
N LEU A 520 -5.15 -6.66 8.29
CA LEU A 520 -3.84 -6.28 7.77
C LEU A 520 -3.90 -5.83 6.30
N GLY A 521 -4.68 -6.53 5.46
CA GLY A 521 -4.87 -6.17 4.06
C GLY A 521 -5.59 -4.84 3.82
N LEU A 522 -6.58 -4.53 4.66
CA LEU A 522 -7.35 -3.28 4.60
C LEU A 522 -6.56 -2.09 5.19
N LEU A 523 -5.81 -2.31 6.28
CA LEU A 523 -4.88 -1.32 6.85
C LEU A 523 -3.78 -0.94 5.85
N ARG A 524 -3.18 -1.93 5.15
CA ARG A 524 -2.22 -1.69 4.05
C ARG A 524 -2.80 -0.84 2.91
N ARG A 525 -4.12 -0.84 2.72
CA ARG A 525 -4.86 -0.07 1.71
C ARG A 525 -5.42 1.25 2.26
N ASN A 526 -4.85 1.76 3.36
CA ASN A 526 -5.24 3.01 4.02
C ASN A 526 -6.74 3.09 4.38
N MET A 527 -7.33 2.01 4.88
CA MET A 527 -8.68 2.01 5.46
C MET A 527 -8.65 2.08 6.99
N THR A 528 -9.68 2.66 7.59
CA THR A 528 -9.85 2.66 9.05
C THR A 528 -10.51 1.35 9.46
N VAL A 529 -9.76 0.46 10.12
CA VAL A 529 -10.25 -0.88 10.52
C VAL A 529 -10.49 -0.93 12.03
N ARG A 530 -11.56 -1.61 12.45
CA ARG A 530 -11.72 -2.12 13.82
C ARG A 530 -12.14 -3.58 13.82
N LEU A 531 -11.44 -4.40 14.59
CA LEU A 531 -11.65 -5.83 14.72
C LEU A 531 -12.23 -6.16 16.10
N TYR A 532 -13.38 -6.82 16.12
CA TYR A 532 -14.14 -7.16 17.33
C TYR A 532 -14.06 -8.66 17.59
N GLU A 533 -13.45 -9.05 18.71
CA GLU A 533 -13.25 -10.45 19.09
C GLU A 533 -13.97 -10.75 20.40
N GLN A 534 -14.72 -11.85 20.45
CA GLN A 534 -15.51 -12.27 21.62
C GLN A 534 -14.65 -12.80 22.78
N ALA A 535 -13.48 -13.39 22.48
CA ALA A 535 -12.53 -13.87 23.47
C ALA A 535 -11.81 -12.71 24.19
N GLY A 536 -11.25 -13.01 25.37
CA GLY A 536 -10.48 -12.04 26.17
C GLY A 536 -9.05 -11.79 25.69
N ASN A 537 -8.59 -12.55 24.70
CA ASN A 537 -7.32 -12.48 23.98
C ASN A 537 -7.46 -13.34 22.70
N PHE A 538 -6.53 -13.24 21.75
CA PHE A 538 -6.51 -14.18 20.61
C PHE A 538 -6.35 -15.62 21.12
N ARG A 539 -7.12 -16.56 20.54
CA ARG A 539 -7.11 -17.99 20.88
C ARG A 539 -7.45 -18.83 19.66
N GLU A 540 -6.58 -19.81 19.39
CA GLU A 540 -6.82 -20.90 18.45
C GLU A 540 -6.37 -22.19 19.14
N ILE A 541 -7.21 -23.24 19.17
CA ILE A 541 -6.88 -24.47 19.89
C ILE A 541 -6.21 -25.47 18.95
N GLY A 542 -4.89 -25.61 19.08
CA GLY A 542 -4.19 -26.91 19.04
C GLY A 542 -4.24 -27.72 17.75
N ALA A 543 -4.49 -27.12 16.59
CA ALA A 543 -4.53 -27.82 15.30
C ALA A 543 -3.38 -27.41 14.37
N GLY A 544 -2.88 -28.37 13.58
CA GLY A 544 -2.10 -28.06 12.37
C GLY A 544 -3.01 -27.46 11.28
N VAL A 545 -2.49 -26.48 10.54
CA VAL A 545 -3.11 -25.90 9.33
C VAL A 545 -2.06 -25.77 8.24
N ALA A 546 -2.44 -25.94 6.97
CA ALA A 546 -1.51 -25.94 5.84
C ALA A 546 -1.94 -24.96 4.75
N PHE A 547 -0.96 -24.29 4.13
CA PHE A 547 -1.18 -23.26 3.11
C PHE A 547 -0.49 -23.60 1.79
N THR A 548 -1.27 -23.70 0.72
CA THR A 548 -0.79 -23.92 -0.66
C THR A 548 0.12 -22.79 -1.13
N THR A 549 0.97 -23.02 -2.14
CA THR A 549 1.70 -21.94 -2.83
C THR A 549 0.77 -20.77 -3.21
N ASN A 550 -0.43 -21.06 -3.73
CA ASN A 550 -1.44 -20.04 -4.05
C ASN A 550 -1.91 -19.24 -2.83
N ALA A 551 -2.21 -19.88 -1.70
CA ALA A 551 -2.55 -19.16 -0.46
C ALA A 551 -1.39 -18.26 -0.01
N GLN A 552 -0.14 -18.70 -0.19
CA GLN A 552 1.08 -17.91 0.12
C GLN A 552 1.24 -16.71 -0.82
N THR A 553 0.91 -16.84 -2.12
CA THR A 553 0.81 -15.71 -3.06
C THR A 553 -0.27 -14.72 -2.60
N CYS A 554 -1.45 -15.21 -2.20
CA CYS A 554 -2.50 -14.35 -1.66
C CYS A 554 -2.07 -13.62 -0.38
N MET A 555 -1.32 -14.27 0.52
CA MET A 555 -0.73 -13.60 1.69
C MET A 555 0.16 -12.43 1.27
N ALA A 556 1.06 -12.63 0.29
CA ALA A 556 1.98 -11.59 -0.18
C ALA A 556 1.26 -10.37 -0.78
N LEU A 557 0.22 -10.60 -1.60
CA LEU A 557 -0.60 -9.55 -2.22
C LEU A 557 -1.53 -8.85 -1.21
N LEU A 558 -1.85 -9.50 -0.09
CA LEU A 558 -2.66 -8.96 0.98
C LEU A 558 -1.81 -8.07 1.90
N SER A 559 -0.76 -8.64 2.49
CA SER A 559 0.38 -7.94 3.10
C SER A 559 1.61 -8.86 3.21
N PRO A 560 2.83 -8.43 2.78
CA PRO A 560 4.06 -9.21 2.95
C PRO A 560 4.33 -9.69 4.39
N ASP A 561 3.82 -8.96 5.37
CA ASP A 561 3.90 -9.30 6.80
C ASP A 561 3.23 -10.64 7.12
N ILE A 562 2.11 -10.97 6.44
CA ILE A 562 1.37 -12.22 6.63
C ILE A 562 2.19 -13.41 6.10
N LEU A 563 2.85 -13.23 4.95
CA LEU A 563 3.75 -14.26 4.40
C LEU A 563 4.97 -14.46 5.31
N ALA A 564 5.54 -13.38 5.85
CA ALA A 564 6.65 -13.45 6.81
C ALA A 564 6.24 -14.18 8.09
N ALA A 565 5.10 -13.82 8.67
CA ALA A 565 4.50 -14.50 9.84
C ALA A 565 4.29 -16.00 9.59
N MET A 566 3.77 -16.38 8.42
CA MET A 566 3.57 -17.79 8.05
C MET A 566 4.92 -18.53 7.92
N LYS A 567 5.91 -17.95 7.24
CA LYS A 567 7.25 -18.54 7.06
C LYS A 567 8.05 -18.66 8.36
N ALA A 568 7.77 -17.83 9.37
CA ALA A 568 8.41 -17.94 10.68
C ALA A 568 8.02 -19.22 11.44
N VAL A 569 6.81 -19.74 11.22
CA VAL A 569 6.24 -20.89 11.95
C VAL A 569 5.94 -22.11 11.06
N SER A 570 6.30 -22.07 9.78
CA SER A 570 6.04 -23.18 8.88
C SER A 570 7.01 -24.36 9.03
N THR A 571 6.49 -25.51 8.68
CA THR A 571 7.09 -26.85 8.66
C THR A 571 6.79 -27.41 7.28
N LYS A 572 7.73 -28.16 6.70
CA LYS A 572 7.56 -28.76 5.38
C LYS A 572 7.60 -30.28 5.50
N ASN A 573 7.06 -30.97 4.51
CA ASN A 573 7.46 -32.35 4.26
C ASN A 573 8.91 -32.36 3.77
N GLU A 574 9.67 -33.40 4.12
CA GLU A 574 10.97 -33.67 3.51
C GLU A 574 10.83 -34.17 2.07
N SER A 575 9.69 -34.80 1.76
CA SER A 575 9.28 -35.30 0.45
C SER A 575 8.38 -34.29 -0.28
N PRO A 576 8.57 -34.06 -1.61
CA PRO A 576 7.65 -33.27 -2.43
C PRO A 576 6.36 -34.02 -2.80
N TYR A 577 6.14 -35.23 -2.24
CA TYR A 577 4.98 -36.06 -2.50
C TYR A 577 4.07 -36.19 -1.27
N TYR A 578 2.76 -36.14 -1.51
CA TYR A 578 1.73 -36.64 -0.61
C TYR A 578 1.55 -38.14 -0.83
N THR A 579 1.58 -38.92 0.24
CA THR A 579 1.64 -40.39 0.18
C THR A 579 0.34 -41.01 0.65
N TYR A 580 -0.24 -41.90 -0.15
CA TYR A 580 -1.50 -42.57 0.13
C TYR A 580 -1.28 -44.09 0.20
N VAL A 581 -1.74 -44.71 1.29
CA VAL A 581 -1.52 -46.14 1.59
C VAL A 581 -2.82 -46.88 1.85
N ASP A 582 -2.79 -48.19 1.63
CA ASP A 582 -3.83 -49.12 2.06
C ASP A 582 -3.65 -49.44 3.54
N GLY A 583 -4.51 -48.85 4.37
CA GLY A 583 -4.48 -49.02 5.82
C GLY A 583 -5.29 -50.24 6.30
N TYR A 584 -5.93 -51.01 5.42
CA TYR A 584 -6.96 -51.99 5.80
C TYR A 584 -6.56 -53.45 5.49
N ARG A 585 -7.08 -54.40 6.28
CA ARG A 585 -6.86 -55.84 6.06
C ARG A 585 -7.86 -56.37 5.02
N ARG A 586 -7.37 -56.88 3.88
CA ARG A 586 -8.23 -57.34 2.77
C ARG A 586 -8.62 -58.81 2.93
N GLY A 587 -9.65 -59.05 3.73
CA GLY A 587 -10.30 -60.36 3.89
C GLY A 587 -9.77 -61.22 5.04
N PRO A 588 -10.49 -62.30 5.41
CA PRO A 588 -10.19 -63.10 6.60
C PRO A 588 -8.93 -63.95 6.47
N ASP A 589 -8.49 -64.27 5.24
CA ASP A 589 -7.32 -65.12 4.98
C ASP A 589 -5.99 -64.34 4.99
N GLN A 590 -6.02 -63.00 5.14
CA GLN A 590 -4.81 -62.19 5.34
C GLN A 590 -4.38 -62.23 6.81
N THR A 591 -3.56 -63.22 7.13
CA THR A 591 -2.74 -63.23 8.36
C THR A 591 -1.53 -62.31 8.16
N ASP A 592 -1.74 -60.98 8.21
CA ASP A 592 -0.60 -60.11 8.50
C ASP A 592 -0.14 -60.43 9.94
N ASP A 593 1.17 -60.55 10.14
CA ASP A 593 1.79 -60.61 11.46
C ASP A 593 1.46 -59.31 12.22
N ASP A 594 1.13 -59.38 13.51
CA ASP A 594 0.81 -58.17 14.28
C ASP A 594 2.06 -57.32 14.58
N ASP A 595 3.26 -57.89 14.42
CA ASP A 595 4.53 -57.16 14.39
C ASP A 595 4.85 -56.54 13.00
N ASP A 596 4.10 -56.85 11.93
CA ASP A 596 4.33 -56.25 10.60
C ASP A 596 3.66 -54.88 10.44
N LEU A 597 4.49 -53.83 10.48
CA LEU A 597 4.09 -52.44 10.24
C LEU A 597 4.13 -52.04 8.74
N SER A 598 4.26 -53.01 7.82
CA SER A 598 4.20 -52.75 6.38
C SER A 598 2.79 -52.32 5.93
N GLU A 599 2.76 -51.37 4.99
CA GLU A 599 1.53 -50.89 4.36
C GLU A 599 1.75 -50.78 2.85
N THR A 600 0.75 -51.19 2.07
CA THR A 600 0.84 -51.12 0.62
C THR A 600 0.71 -49.67 0.15
N LEU A 601 1.75 -49.16 -0.51
CA LEU A 601 1.67 -47.88 -1.21
C LEU A 601 0.65 -47.96 -2.34
N LEU A 602 -0.40 -47.12 -2.30
CA LEU A 602 -1.40 -47.04 -3.35
C LEU A 602 -0.98 -46.04 -4.44
N TYR A 603 -0.63 -44.82 -4.04
CA TYR A 603 -0.20 -43.77 -4.96
C TYR A 603 0.54 -42.63 -4.24
N ARG A 604 1.22 -41.79 -5.02
CA ARG A 604 1.84 -40.54 -4.57
C ARG A 604 1.37 -39.40 -5.47
N LEU A 605 0.91 -38.31 -4.86
CA LEU A 605 0.57 -37.07 -5.55
C LEU A 605 1.73 -36.08 -5.41
N HIS A 606 2.22 -35.52 -6.50
CA HIS A 606 3.35 -34.58 -6.48
C HIS A 606 2.87 -33.16 -6.14
N ALA A 607 3.10 -32.72 -4.91
CA ALA A 607 2.81 -31.36 -4.45
C ALA A 607 3.95 -30.37 -4.76
N GLY A 608 5.18 -30.86 -4.97
CA GLY A 608 6.36 -30.04 -5.23
C GLY A 608 6.97 -29.41 -3.98
N THR A 609 8.15 -28.78 -4.13
CA THR A 609 9.02 -28.32 -3.02
C THR A 609 8.49 -27.12 -2.22
N THR A 610 7.32 -26.58 -2.58
CA THR A 610 6.57 -25.55 -1.84
C THR A 610 5.09 -25.87 -1.71
N GLY A 611 4.66 -27.09 -2.10
CA GLY A 611 3.26 -27.42 -2.37
C GLY A 611 2.28 -26.99 -1.28
N PHE A 612 2.61 -27.34 -0.03
CA PHE A 612 2.06 -26.70 1.15
C PHE A 612 3.17 -26.46 2.19
N ASP A 613 3.04 -25.36 2.92
CA ASP A 613 3.73 -25.10 4.18
C ASP A 613 2.72 -25.34 5.32
N ALA A 614 3.05 -26.21 6.29
CA ALA A 614 2.18 -26.53 7.44
C ALA A 614 2.66 -25.82 8.72
N CYS A 615 1.75 -25.23 9.49
CA CYS A 615 2.08 -24.52 10.73
C CYS A 615 1.11 -24.87 11.87
N HIS A 616 1.52 -24.56 13.11
CA HIS A 616 0.63 -24.64 14.25
C HIS A 616 -0.30 -23.42 14.25
N ARG A 617 -1.62 -23.64 14.20
CA ARG A 617 -2.63 -22.61 13.92
C ARG A 617 -2.57 -21.42 14.89
N ALA A 618 -2.30 -21.67 16.17
CA ALA A 618 -2.11 -20.62 17.17
C ALA A 618 -0.87 -19.76 16.88
N HIS A 619 0.29 -20.39 16.66
CA HIS A 619 1.54 -19.64 16.45
C HIS A 619 1.47 -18.77 15.20
N PHE A 620 0.79 -19.21 14.13
CA PHE A 620 0.61 -18.37 12.95
C PHE A 620 -0.28 -17.15 13.23
N LEU A 621 -1.35 -17.31 14.03
CA LEU A 621 -2.15 -16.18 14.48
C LEU A 621 -1.33 -15.23 15.37
N ASP A 622 -0.57 -15.77 16.31
CA ASP A 622 0.31 -15.00 17.22
C ASP A 622 1.39 -14.21 16.46
N GLU A 623 1.98 -14.77 15.40
CA GLU A 623 2.91 -14.02 14.53
C GLU A 623 2.20 -12.91 13.74
N MET A 624 1.05 -13.18 13.09
CA MET A 624 0.31 -12.15 12.35
C MET A 624 -0.14 -10.98 13.24
N VAL A 625 -0.58 -11.28 14.47
CA VAL A 625 -1.10 -10.29 15.41
C VAL A 625 -0.05 -9.24 15.78
N LYS A 626 1.24 -9.57 15.77
CA LYS A 626 2.35 -8.60 16.01
C LYS A 626 2.41 -7.45 15.00
N HIS A 627 1.72 -7.60 13.86
CA HIS A 627 1.66 -6.59 12.81
C HIS A 627 0.36 -5.75 12.85
N ILE A 628 -0.59 -6.05 13.75
CA ILE A 628 -1.80 -5.25 13.95
C ILE A 628 -1.52 -4.17 15.03
N PRO A 629 -1.83 -2.88 14.79
CA PRO A 629 -1.73 -1.83 15.80
C PRO A 629 -2.69 -2.05 16.98
N ASP A 630 -2.22 -1.74 18.20
CA ASP A 630 -2.93 -1.99 19.47
C ASP A 630 -4.37 -1.43 19.54
N ASP A 631 -4.67 -0.32 18.83
CA ASP A 631 -5.98 0.32 18.88
C ASP A 631 -7.03 -0.30 17.94
N VAL A 632 -6.60 -1.15 17.00
CA VAL A 632 -7.48 -1.79 16.00
C VAL A 632 -8.37 -2.87 16.62
N VAL A 633 -7.85 -3.61 17.61
CA VAL A 633 -8.52 -4.80 18.18
C VAL A 633 -9.33 -4.43 19.43
N GLN A 634 -10.52 -5.02 19.55
CA GLN A 634 -11.41 -4.87 20.69
C GLN A 634 -11.86 -6.26 21.18
N PHE A 635 -11.21 -6.75 22.25
CA PHE A 635 -11.52 -8.03 22.89
C PHE A 635 -12.78 -7.98 23.77
N ARG A 636 -13.32 -9.16 24.07
CA ARG A 636 -14.58 -9.37 24.83
C ARG A 636 -15.83 -8.78 24.16
N LYS A 637 -15.76 -8.51 22.85
CA LYS A 637 -16.83 -7.95 22.03
C LYS A 637 -17.58 -9.04 21.27
N ARG A 638 -18.37 -9.81 22.01
CA ARG A 638 -19.33 -10.74 21.41
C ARG A 638 -20.44 -9.94 20.73
N PHE A 639 -20.48 -10.03 19.40
CA PHE A 639 -21.38 -9.29 18.54
C PHE A 639 -22.80 -9.88 18.57
N ASP A 640 -23.80 -9.01 18.73
CA ASP A 640 -25.22 -9.39 18.66
C ASP A 640 -25.84 -9.02 17.31
N THR A 641 -25.83 -7.73 16.95
CA THR A 641 -26.49 -7.27 15.72
C THR A 641 -25.90 -5.98 15.17
N TYR A 642 -26.14 -5.71 13.89
CA TYR A 642 -25.99 -4.38 13.29
C TYR A 642 -27.36 -3.79 12.91
N VAL A 643 -27.42 -2.48 12.79
CA VAL A 643 -28.54 -1.73 12.19
C VAL A 643 -27.95 -0.71 11.21
N TYR A 644 -28.49 -0.62 10.00
CA TYR A 644 -28.08 0.39 9.01
C TYR A 644 -28.89 1.68 9.19
N ASP A 645 -28.21 2.82 9.08
CA ASP A 645 -28.79 4.16 9.09
C ASP A 645 -28.72 4.73 7.67
N GLU A 646 -29.89 4.92 7.04
CA GLU A 646 -30.00 5.40 5.64
C GLU A 646 -29.67 6.89 5.48
N GLU A 647 -29.82 7.71 6.54
CA GLU A 647 -29.51 9.14 6.49
C GLU A 647 -28.00 9.38 6.59
N ARG A 648 -27.29 8.53 7.35
CA ARG A 648 -25.85 8.63 7.59
C ARG A 648 -24.98 7.76 6.69
N GLU A 649 -25.58 6.81 6.00
CA GLU A 649 -24.89 5.72 5.28
C GLU A 649 -23.87 4.98 6.16
N GLU A 650 -24.26 4.64 7.40
CA GLU A 650 -23.43 3.91 8.38
C GLU A 650 -24.17 2.76 9.08
N TYR A 651 -23.42 1.76 9.52
CA TYR A 651 -23.88 0.65 10.36
C TYR A 651 -23.56 0.94 11.83
N THR A 652 -24.57 0.89 12.69
CA THR A 652 -24.38 0.80 14.15
C THR A 652 -24.34 -0.67 14.56
N LEU A 653 -23.19 -1.14 15.01
CA LEU A 653 -22.98 -2.45 15.62
C LEU A 653 -23.37 -2.41 17.10
N ARG A 654 -23.87 -3.54 17.62
CA ARG A 654 -24.23 -3.78 19.02
C ARG A 654 -23.60 -5.07 19.52
N PHE A 655 -23.14 -5.05 20.77
CA PHE A 655 -22.47 -6.16 21.42
C PHE A 655 -23.23 -6.59 22.69
N GLU A 656 -23.07 -7.84 23.12
CA GLU A 656 -23.79 -8.40 24.29
C GLU A 656 -23.41 -7.75 25.63
N ASP A 657 -22.31 -7.00 25.68
CA ASP A 657 -21.94 -6.16 26.84
C ASP A 657 -22.70 -4.81 26.89
N GLY A 658 -23.64 -4.59 25.97
CA GLY A 658 -24.44 -3.37 25.84
C GLY A 658 -23.72 -2.22 25.13
N SER A 659 -22.46 -2.39 24.71
CA SER A 659 -21.73 -1.37 23.96
C SER A 659 -22.11 -1.34 22.48
N THR A 660 -21.73 -0.26 21.80
CA THR A 660 -21.96 -0.05 20.37
C THR A 660 -20.72 0.48 19.67
N ALA A 661 -20.70 0.38 18.34
CA ALA A 661 -19.70 1.00 17.47
C ALA A 661 -20.32 1.37 16.11
N THR A 662 -19.67 2.24 15.34
CA THR A 662 -20.12 2.63 13.99
C THR A 662 -19.09 2.31 12.92
N ALA A 663 -19.53 1.85 11.75
CA ALA A 663 -18.69 1.57 10.59
C ALA A 663 -19.46 1.79 9.27
N ASP A 664 -18.75 1.80 8.15
CA ASP A 664 -19.33 1.91 6.81
C ASP A 664 -19.57 0.53 6.18
N VAL A 665 -18.76 -0.44 6.60
CA VAL A 665 -18.76 -1.84 6.13
C VAL A 665 -18.73 -2.78 7.33
N VAL A 666 -19.49 -3.87 7.28
CA VAL A 666 -19.44 -4.96 8.27
C VAL A 666 -18.99 -6.26 7.61
N VAL A 667 -17.92 -6.87 8.14
CA VAL A 667 -17.34 -8.11 7.62
C VAL A 667 -17.41 -9.20 8.68
N GLY A 668 -18.20 -10.25 8.43
CA GLY A 668 -18.28 -11.43 9.29
C GLY A 668 -17.15 -12.41 9.00
N CYS A 669 -16.17 -12.46 9.91
CA CYS A 669 -15.12 -13.48 10.00
C CYS A 669 -15.32 -14.35 11.26
N ASP A 670 -16.55 -14.39 11.79
CA ASP A 670 -16.97 -14.98 13.06
C ASP A 670 -17.24 -16.50 13.00
N GLY A 671 -16.64 -17.16 12.01
CA GLY A 671 -16.50 -18.61 11.92
C GLY A 671 -17.78 -19.38 11.59
N ILE A 672 -17.70 -20.71 11.71
CA ILE A 672 -18.77 -21.65 11.31
C ILE A 672 -20.14 -21.38 11.94
N LYS A 673 -20.20 -20.70 13.10
CA LYS A 673 -21.46 -20.31 13.80
C LYS A 673 -21.88 -18.86 13.56
N SER A 674 -21.31 -18.20 12.56
CA SER A 674 -21.43 -16.76 12.27
C SER A 674 -22.81 -16.17 12.58
N ARG A 675 -22.80 -15.17 13.47
CA ARG A 675 -23.94 -14.32 13.78
C ARG A 675 -24.21 -13.34 12.64
N VAL A 676 -23.15 -12.86 11.97
CA VAL A 676 -23.29 -12.02 10.77
C VAL A 676 -24.05 -12.76 9.67
N ARG A 677 -23.74 -14.04 9.41
CA ARG A 677 -24.49 -14.88 8.45
C ARG A 677 -25.97 -15.02 8.82
N GLN A 678 -26.29 -15.27 10.09
CA GLN A 678 -27.68 -15.38 10.58
C GLN A 678 -28.50 -14.10 10.31
N ILE A 679 -27.88 -12.92 10.39
CA ILE A 679 -28.53 -11.63 10.13
C ILE A 679 -28.66 -11.40 8.62
N LEU A 680 -27.59 -11.67 7.85
CA LEU A 680 -27.52 -11.45 6.41
C LEU A 680 -28.54 -12.32 5.64
N LEU A 681 -28.62 -13.61 6.00
CA LEU A 681 -29.48 -14.62 5.37
C LEU A 681 -30.86 -14.77 6.04
N GLY A 682 -31.01 -14.29 7.28
CA GLY A 682 -32.22 -14.42 8.10
C GLY A 682 -32.19 -15.66 9.02
N LYS A 683 -32.59 -15.48 10.29
CA LYS A 683 -32.53 -16.53 11.33
C LYS A 683 -33.30 -17.82 10.99
N ASP A 684 -34.32 -17.73 10.13
CA ASP A 684 -35.22 -18.85 9.77
C ASP A 684 -34.78 -19.54 8.47
N ASN A 685 -33.76 -19.01 7.79
CA ASN A 685 -33.14 -19.61 6.61
C ASN A 685 -32.19 -20.75 7.06
N PRO A 686 -32.32 -21.98 6.55
CA PRO A 686 -31.45 -23.08 6.98
C PRO A 686 -29.97 -22.84 6.66
N ALA A 687 -29.64 -22.09 5.61
CA ALA A 687 -28.26 -21.72 5.25
C ALA A 687 -27.59 -20.76 6.26
N SER A 688 -28.33 -20.24 7.25
CA SER A 688 -27.76 -19.51 8.39
C SER A 688 -26.94 -20.40 9.32
N TYR A 689 -27.16 -21.72 9.30
CA TYR A 689 -26.55 -22.69 10.21
C TYR A 689 -25.73 -23.74 9.44
N PRO A 690 -24.67 -24.30 10.05
CA PRO A 690 -23.95 -25.43 9.47
C PRO A 690 -24.74 -26.74 9.65
N SER A 691 -24.60 -27.64 8.70
CA SER A 691 -25.10 -29.02 8.78
C SER A 691 -24.03 -29.97 9.30
N PHE A 692 -24.46 -31.08 9.89
CA PHE A 692 -23.56 -32.16 10.30
C PHE A 692 -23.14 -32.98 9.07
N ALA A 693 -21.89 -33.48 9.05
CA ALA A 693 -21.39 -34.32 7.96
C ALA A 693 -21.48 -35.83 8.25
N HIS A 694 -22.16 -36.23 9.35
CA HIS A 694 -22.22 -37.61 9.87
C HIS A 694 -20.84 -38.25 10.12
N GLN A 695 -19.83 -37.43 10.42
CA GLN A 695 -18.47 -37.84 10.73
C GLN A 695 -17.95 -37.16 12.01
N VAL A 696 -17.09 -37.85 12.74
CA VAL A 696 -16.31 -37.32 13.84
C VAL A 696 -14.81 -37.43 13.54
N ALA A 697 -14.03 -36.51 14.09
CA ALA A 697 -12.58 -36.54 14.05
C ALA A 697 -11.98 -36.63 15.45
N PHE A 698 -11.10 -37.61 15.66
CA PHE A 698 -10.20 -37.69 16.80
C PHE A 698 -8.88 -37.00 16.44
N ARG A 699 -8.29 -36.24 17.37
CA ARG A 699 -7.15 -35.34 17.07
C ARG A 699 -6.07 -35.42 18.14
N ALA A 700 -4.81 -35.56 17.73
CA ALA A 700 -3.68 -35.43 18.64
C ALA A 700 -2.46 -34.76 17.99
N LEU A 701 -1.87 -33.82 18.72
CA LEU A 701 -0.44 -33.51 18.62
C LEU A 701 0.35 -34.53 19.46
N VAL A 702 1.44 -35.04 18.88
CA VAL A 702 2.36 -36.05 19.45
C VAL A 702 3.81 -35.60 19.24
N SER A 703 4.69 -35.81 20.21
CA SER A 703 6.14 -35.55 20.11
C SER A 703 6.77 -36.37 18.99
N MET A 704 7.68 -35.77 18.21
CA MET A 704 8.24 -36.44 17.03
C MET A 704 8.95 -37.76 17.35
N ASP A 705 9.63 -37.89 18.50
CA ASP A 705 10.29 -39.14 18.89
C ASP A 705 9.29 -40.31 19.03
N ARG A 706 8.12 -40.08 19.66
CA ARG A 706 7.03 -41.07 19.75
C ARG A 706 6.39 -41.36 18.39
N ALA A 707 6.29 -40.36 17.51
CA ALA A 707 5.82 -40.56 16.15
C ALA A 707 6.79 -41.43 15.33
N VAL A 708 8.09 -41.11 15.35
CA VAL A 708 9.14 -41.88 14.66
C VAL A 708 9.22 -43.32 15.19
N ALA A 709 9.04 -43.53 16.50
CA ALA A 709 9.01 -44.86 17.11
C ALA A 709 7.82 -45.73 16.64
N ALA A 710 6.64 -45.12 16.42
CA ALA A 710 5.43 -45.85 16.01
C ALA A 710 5.28 -46.02 14.48
N LEU A 711 5.85 -45.11 13.69
CA LEU A 711 5.61 -45.01 12.24
C LEU A 711 6.85 -45.22 11.37
N GLY A 712 8.05 -45.20 11.96
CA GLY A 712 9.28 -44.98 11.23
C GLY A 712 9.43 -43.52 10.77
N ARG A 713 10.68 -43.12 10.49
CA ARG A 713 11.03 -41.70 10.27
C ARG A 713 10.36 -41.09 9.02
N ASP A 714 10.22 -41.85 7.93
CA ASP A 714 9.69 -41.33 6.66
C ASP A 714 8.22 -40.89 6.79
N LYS A 715 7.36 -41.73 7.38
CA LYS A 715 5.95 -41.39 7.61
C LYS A 715 5.77 -40.28 8.65
N ALA A 716 6.63 -40.21 9.67
CA ALA A 716 6.54 -39.19 10.73
C ALA A 716 6.97 -37.79 10.24
N HIS A 717 7.93 -37.69 9.32
CA HIS A 717 8.47 -36.44 8.78
C HIS A 717 7.78 -35.95 7.49
N ASN A 718 6.71 -36.62 7.06
CA ASN A 718 5.97 -36.29 5.84
C ASN A 718 4.45 -36.37 6.07
N GLN A 719 3.68 -35.88 5.10
CA GLN A 719 2.25 -36.17 5.05
C GLN A 719 2.03 -37.61 4.59
N CYS A 720 1.20 -38.36 5.33
CA CYS A 720 0.65 -39.63 4.87
C CYS A 720 -0.87 -39.69 5.10
N MET A 721 -1.56 -40.38 4.20
CA MET A 721 -3.00 -40.64 4.24
C MET A 721 -3.24 -42.16 4.20
N HIS A 722 -3.76 -42.69 5.30
CA HIS A 722 -4.13 -44.09 5.44
C HIS A 722 -5.59 -44.24 5.03
N THR A 723 -5.83 -44.93 3.92
CA THR A 723 -7.16 -45.11 3.30
C THR A 723 -7.72 -46.51 3.58
N GLY A 724 -9.04 -46.62 3.63
CA GLY A 724 -9.76 -47.84 3.99
C GLY A 724 -11.27 -47.64 3.88
N PRO A 725 -12.11 -48.61 4.27
CA PRO A 725 -13.57 -48.46 4.24
C PRO A 725 -14.07 -47.56 5.37
N GLU A 726 -14.99 -46.65 5.07
CA GLU A 726 -15.80 -45.82 5.98
C GLU A 726 -15.05 -44.80 6.89
N ALA A 727 -13.78 -45.03 7.17
CA ALA A 727 -12.89 -44.19 7.96
C ALA A 727 -11.60 -43.86 7.18
N HIS A 728 -10.84 -42.85 7.63
CA HIS A 728 -9.51 -42.55 7.10
C HIS A 728 -8.64 -41.82 8.14
N LEU A 729 -7.31 -41.91 8.02
CA LEU A 729 -6.37 -41.27 8.96
C LEU A 729 -5.31 -40.44 8.22
N LEU A 730 -5.10 -39.21 8.68
CA LEU A 730 -4.13 -38.25 8.16
C LEU A 730 -3.09 -37.90 9.24
N ASN A 731 -1.80 -38.05 8.93
CA ASN A 731 -0.71 -37.52 9.75
C ASN A 731 0.21 -36.57 8.94
N PHE A 732 0.83 -35.60 9.61
CA PHE A 732 1.84 -34.69 9.02
C PHE A 732 2.70 -34.00 10.10
N PRO A 733 3.95 -33.58 9.79
CA PRO A 733 4.81 -32.85 10.72
C PRO A 733 4.33 -31.40 10.94
N VAL A 734 4.51 -30.88 12.15
CA VAL A 734 4.28 -29.47 12.52
C VAL A 734 5.37 -28.98 13.48
N ALA A 735 5.35 -27.68 13.82
CA ALA A 735 6.27 -27.06 14.77
C ALA A 735 7.75 -27.38 14.49
N GLN A 736 8.18 -27.20 13.23
CA GLN A 736 9.56 -27.40 12.78
C GLN A 736 10.09 -28.81 13.08
N HIS A 737 9.27 -29.84 12.81
CA HIS A 737 9.53 -31.26 13.04
C HIS A 737 9.70 -31.67 14.52
N THR A 738 9.34 -30.81 15.49
CA THR A 738 9.32 -31.22 16.93
C THR A 738 8.08 -32.05 17.28
N MET A 739 7.00 -31.91 16.51
CA MET A 739 5.71 -32.57 16.75
C MET A 739 5.12 -33.10 15.44
N MET A 740 4.30 -34.15 15.53
CA MET A 740 3.44 -34.63 14.46
C MET A 740 1.97 -34.40 14.84
N ASN A 741 1.16 -33.96 13.87
CA ASN A 741 -0.28 -33.83 13.98
C ASN A 741 -0.95 -35.08 13.39
N ILE A 742 -1.87 -35.69 14.15
CA ILE A 742 -2.71 -36.82 13.74
C ILE A 742 -4.19 -36.36 13.73
N VAL A 743 -4.91 -36.67 12.65
CA VAL A 743 -6.38 -36.60 12.61
C VAL A 743 -6.92 -37.91 12.05
N ALA A 744 -7.77 -38.58 12.83
CA ALA A 744 -8.45 -39.80 12.41
C ALA A 744 -9.95 -39.52 12.28
N PHE A 745 -10.52 -39.79 11.11
CA PHE A 745 -11.92 -39.56 10.78
C PHE A 745 -12.69 -40.89 10.79
N ALA A 746 -13.84 -40.89 11.44
CA ALA A 746 -14.71 -42.06 11.58
C ALA A 746 -16.19 -41.66 11.38
N PRO A 747 -17.05 -42.58 10.91
CA PRO A 747 -18.48 -42.33 10.77
C PRO A 747 -19.14 -42.13 12.15
N HIS A 748 -20.20 -41.34 12.20
CA HIS A 748 -21.02 -41.18 13.40
C HIS A 748 -22.49 -41.54 13.07
N PRO A 749 -23.02 -42.65 13.59
CA PRO A 749 -24.36 -43.10 13.23
C PRO A 749 -25.44 -42.18 13.82
N GLY A 750 -26.19 -41.52 12.94
CA GLY A 750 -27.33 -40.67 13.30
C GLY A 750 -27.01 -39.17 13.37
N GLU A 751 -27.85 -38.44 14.11
CA GLU A 751 -27.77 -36.98 14.28
C GLU A 751 -26.88 -36.59 15.46
N TRP A 752 -26.13 -35.49 15.31
CA TRP A 752 -25.33 -34.96 16.41
C TRP A 752 -26.21 -34.24 17.44
N PRO A 753 -26.22 -34.65 18.73
CA PRO A 753 -27.22 -34.22 19.71
C PRO A 753 -27.14 -32.76 20.14
N HIS A 754 -26.06 -32.04 19.81
CA HIS A 754 -25.80 -30.68 20.29
C HIS A 754 -25.30 -29.75 19.17
N ARG A 755 -26.22 -29.06 18.47
CA ARG A 755 -25.88 -28.07 17.42
C ARG A 755 -24.90 -26.98 17.89
N GLU A 756 -24.98 -26.56 19.16
CA GLU A 756 -24.08 -25.55 19.72
C GLU A 756 -22.72 -26.10 20.19
N ARG A 757 -22.60 -27.42 20.45
CA ARG A 757 -21.39 -28.05 21.00
C ARG A 757 -20.88 -29.16 20.07
N MET A 758 -19.95 -28.78 19.19
CA MET A 758 -19.32 -29.65 18.18
C MET A 758 -18.16 -30.52 18.73
N VAL A 759 -17.88 -30.48 20.03
CA VAL A 759 -16.81 -31.26 20.68
C VAL A 759 -17.37 -31.95 21.91
N ALA A 760 -17.24 -33.27 21.97
CA ALA A 760 -17.64 -34.09 23.10
C ALA A 760 -16.48 -35.00 23.53
N PRO A 761 -16.42 -35.43 24.81
CA PRO A 761 -15.50 -36.47 25.23
C PRO A 761 -15.69 -37.76 24.42
N ALA A 762 -14.59 -38.46 24.18
CA ALA A 762 -14.54 -39.77 23.55
C ALA A 762 -13.82 -40.77 24.47
N THR A 763 -14.04 -42.05 24.26
CA THR A 763 -13.36 -43.12 25.00
C THR A 763 -12.21 -43.72 24.17
N ALA A 764 -11.27 -44.37 24.85
CA ALA A 764 -10.24 -45.15 24.20
C ALA A 764 -10.83 -46.29 23.35
N ASP A 765 -11.98 -46.85 23.76
CA ASP A 765 -12.71 -47.89 23.04
C ASP A 765 -13.34 -47.37 21.75
N GLU A 766 -13.94 -46.17 21.74
CA GLU A 766 -14.45 -45.56 20.50
C GLU A 766 -13.36 -45.41 19.41
N VAL A 767 -12.11 -45.16 19.81
CA VAL A 767 -10.96 -45.10 18.90
C VAL A 767 -10.47 -46.51 18.51
N ARG A 768 -10.46 -47.47 19.44
CA ARG A 768 -10.11 -48.88 19.15
C ARG A 768 -11.09 -49.51 18.17
N ASP A 769 -12.39 -49.39 18.43
CA ASP A 769 -13.46 -50.02 17.65
C ASP A 769 -13.48 -49.48 16.21
N ALA A 770 -13.33 -48.16 16.04
CA ALA A 770 -13.27 -47.52 14.72
C ALA A 770 -12.10 -48.00 13.84
N PHE A 771 -11.00 -48.46 14.45
CA PHE A 771 -9.80 -48.92 13.75
C PHE A 771 -9.49 -50.42 13.94
N ALA A 772 -10.41 -51.20 14.51
CA ALA A 772 -10.17 -52.62 14.85
C ALA A 772 -9.84 -53.50 13.63
N GLY A 773 -10.49 -53.25 12.49
CA GLY A 773 -10.25 -53.98 11.22
C GLY A 773 -9.03 -53.50 10.41
N TRP A 774 -8.30 -52.49 10.89
CA TRP A 774 -7.19 -51.87 10.17
C TRP A 774 -5.86 -52.58 10.44
N ARG A 775 -4.84 -52.30 9.60
CA ARG A 775 -3.50 -52.87 9.68
C ARG A 775 -2.78 -52.49 10.98
N PRO A 776 -1.82 -53.30 11.48
CA PRO A 776 -1.08 -53.02 12.71
C PRO A 776 -0.50 -51.60 12.77
N ALA A 777 0.06 -51.12 11.66
CA ALA A 777 0.55 -49.76 11.51
C ALA A 777 -0.51 -48.69 11.86
N VAL A 778 -1.72 -48.75 11.28
CA VAL A 778 -2.76 -47.75 11.55
C VAL A 778 -3.30 -47.87 12.98
N ARG A 779 -3.41 -49.10 13.51
CA ARG A 779 -3.80 -49.32 14.92
C ARG A 779 -2.78 -48.72 15.89
N ALA A 780 -1.49 -48.75 15.57
CA ALA A 780 -0.45 -48.07 16.35
C ALA A 780 -0.62 -46.54 16.34
N ILE A 781 -0.95 -45.94 15.19
CA ILE A 781 -1.24 -44.49 15.09
C ILE A 781 -2.52 -44.13 15.88
N ALA A 782 -3.55 -44.98 15.81
CA ALA A 782 -4.77 -44.79 16.59
C ALA A 782 -4.49 -44.86 18.11
N GLY A 783 -3.56 -45.71 18.55
CA GLY A 783 -3.07 -45.74 19.94
C GLY A 783 -2.44 -44.42 20.39
N LEU A 784 -1.73 -43.71 19.51
CA LEU A 784 -1.14 -42.39 19.81
C LEU A 784 -2.20 -41.29 20.08
N LEU A 785 -3.45 -41.46 19.63
CA LEU A 785 -4.56 -40.54 19.93
C LEU A 785 -5.00 -40.67 21.39
N VAL A 786 -4.99 -41.88 21.94
CA VAL A 786 -5.48 -42.20 23.29
C VAL A 786 -4.52 -41.68 24.36
N GLY A 787 -3.21 -41.82 24.14
CA GLY A 787 -2.18 -41.45 25.11
C GLY A 787 -1.86 -42.55 26.12
N GLU A 788 -0.82 -42.30 26.93
CA GLU A 788 -0.33 -43.22 27.98
C GLU A 788 -0.64 -42.71 29.41
N ASP A 789 -0.97 -41.42 29.55
CA ASP A 789 -1.33 -40.77 30.82
C ASP A 789 -2.85 -40.53 30.92
N ASP A 790 -3.49 -40.99 32.00
CA ASP A 790 -4.92 -40.73 32.34
C ASP A 790 -5.27 -39.22 32.49
N ALA A 791 -4.29 -38.32 32.38
CA ALA A 791 -4.45 -36.88 32.53
C ALA A 791 -4.95 -36.15 31.26
N ARG A 792 -4.95 -36.79 30.08
CA ARG A 792 -5.35 -36.16 28.82
C ARG A 792 -6.80 -36.50 28.45
N THR A 793 -7.66 -35.48 28.34
CA THR A 793 -9.02 -35.67 27.81
C THR A 793 -8.96 -35.99 26.32
N LEU A 794 -9.43 -37.18 25.95
CA LEU A 794 -9.69 -37.57 24.57
C LEU A 794 -11.04 -36.97 24.13
N ASP A 795 -11.02 -36.16 23.08
CA ASP A 795 -12.20 -35.47 22.53
C ASP A 795 -12.45 -35.90 21.08
N LYS A 796 -13.73 -36.14 20.75
CA LYS A 796 -14.23 -36.28 19.38
C LYS A 796 -14.86 -34.97 18.89
N TRP A 797 -14.46 -34.58 17.69
CA TRP A 797 -14.86 -33.34 17.05
C TRP A 797 -15.85 -33.66 15.92
N ALA A 798 -17.11 -33.31 16.10
CA ALA A 798 -18.14 -33.46 15.08
C ALA A 798 -17.83 -32.57 13.87
N ILE A 799 -17.76 -33.16 12.68
CA ILE A 799 -17.51 -32.43 11.44
C ILE A 799 -18.82 -31.78 10.99
N PHE A 800 -18.82 -30.46 10.95
CA PHE A 800 -19.92 -29.62 10.47
C PHE A 800 -19.40 -28.76 9.32
N ASP A 801 -20.25 -28.51 8.31
CA ASP A 801 -19.95 -27.68 7.15
C ASP A 801 -21.21 -27.01 6.56
N THR A 802 -21.07 -26.24 5.49
CA THR A 802 -22.19 -25.59 4.78
C THR A 802 -22.60 -26.33 3.49
N TYR A 803 -22.46 -27.67 3.43
CA TYR A 803 -22.69 -28.45 2.20
C TYR A 803 -24.15 -28.52 1.77
N GLU A 804 -25.05 -28.85 2.70
CA GLU A 804 -26.48 -29.12 2.41
C GLU A 804 -27.27 -27.83 2.17
N HIS A 805 -26.86 -26.76 2.84
CA HIS A 805 -27.51 -25.45 2.82
C HIS A 805 -26.46 -24.36 2.55
N PRO A 806 -25.86 -24.31 1.34
CA PRO A 806 -24.89 -23.30 0.99
C PRO A 806 -25.55 -21.91 0.93
N ALA A 807 -24.83 -20.88 1.36
CA ALA A 807 -25.37 -19.52 1.37
C ALA A 807 -25.72 -19.03 -0.06
N PRO A 808 -26.93 -18.49 -0.31
CA PRO A 808 -27.30 -17.99 -1.64
C PRO A 808 -26.49 -16.76 -2.07
N THR A 809 -25.95 -16.00 -1.10
CA THR A 809 -24.98 -14.92 -1.29
C THR A 809 -24.16 -14.71 -0.02
N TYR A 810 -22.95 -14.18 -0.16
CA TYR A 810 -22.08 -13.74 0.93
C TYR A 810 -22.19 -12.25 1.23
N ALA A 811 -23.00 -11.48 0.50
CA ALA A 811 -23.08 -10.02 0.63
C ALA A 811 -24.52 -9.49 0.58
N LYS A 812 -24.80 -8.41 1.33
CA LYS A 812 -26.08 -7.69 1.28
C LYS A 812 -25.90 -6.25 1.74
N GLY A 813 -26.04 -5.30 0.82
CA GLY A 813 -25.76 -3.89 1.09
C GLY A 813 -24.28 -3.71 1.46
N GLY A 814 -24.03 -3.11 2.63
CA GLY A 814 -22.68 -2.91 3.20
C GLY A 814 -22.23 -3.97 4.20
N ALA A 815 -22.90 -5.13 4.26
CA ALA A 815 -22.48 -6.25 5.09
C ALA A 815 -22.11 -7.49 4.25
N CYS A 816 -21.04 -8.20 4.62
CA CYS A 816 -20.64 -9.47 4.01
C CYS A 816 -20.11 -10.50 5.03
N ILE A 817 -19.85 -11.72 4.56
CA ILE A 817 -19.23 -12.83 5.30
C ILE A 817 -18.05 -13.43 4.53
N ALA A 818 -17.02 -13.91 5.25
CA ALA A 818 -15.78 -14.45 4.68
C ALA A 818 -15.21 -15.64 5.47
N GLY A 819 -14.47 -16.52 4.80
CA GLY A 819 -13.92 -17.75 5.39
C GLY A 819 -15.00 -18.68 5.92
N ASP A 820 -14.77 -19.32 7.08
CA ASP A 820 -15.72 -20.24 7.73
C ASP A 820 -17.12 -19.61 7.99
N ALA A 821 -17.23 -18.28 8.08
CA ALA A 821 -18.53 -17.61 8.15
C ALA A 821 -19.35 -17.76 6.86
N ALA A 822 -18.68 -17.77 5.70
CA ALA A 822 -19.29 -17.91 4.38
C ALA A 822 -19.39 -19.38 3.91
N HIS A 823 -18.34 -20.17 4.13
CA HIS A 823 -18.16 -21.50 3.51
C HIS A 823 -17.38 -22.50 4.36
N ALA A 824 -17.65 -22.56 5.68
CA ALA A 824 -17.06 -23.59 6.55
C ALA A 824 -17.15 -24.98 5.90
N THR A 825 -15.98 -25.59 5.69
CA THR A 825 -15.81 -26.84 4.96
C THR A 825 -15.44 -27.97 5.90
N SER A 826 -15.87 -29.19 5.57
CA SER A 826 -15.25 -30.40 6.09
C SER A 826 -13.73 -30.35 5.76
N PRO A 827 -12.83 -30.80 6.66
CA PRO A 827 -11.41 -30.43 6.61
C PRO A 827 -10.57 -31.24 5.61
N HIS A 828 -11.18 -32.13 4.84
CA HIS A 828 -10.53 -33.22 4.09
C HIS A 828 -9.54 -32.77 3.01
N HIS A 829 -9.75 -31.62 2.37
CA HIS A 829 -8.75 -31.01 1.47
C HIS A 829 -7.63 -30.21 2.17
N GLY A 830 -7.74 -29.98 3.48
CA GLY A 830 -6.82 -29.10 4.24
C GLY A 830 -6.85 -27.61 3.88
N ALA A 831 -7.61 -27.21 2.85
CA ALA A 831 -7.44 -25.93 2.16
C ALA A 831 -8.36 -24.77 2.62
N GLY A 832 -9.30 -25.02 3.55
CA GLY A 832 -10.33 -24.02 3.95
C GLY A 832 -9.75 -22.68 4.42
N ALA A 833 -8.74 -22.73 5.30
CA ALA A 833 -8.06 -21.51 5.77
C ALA A 833 -7.35 -20.76 4.63
N GLY A 834 -6.78 -21.48 3.65
CA GLY A 834 -6.17 -20.89 2.45
C GLY A 834 -7.18 -20.15 1.57
N MET A 835 -8.37 -20.71 1.37
CA MET A 835 -9.44 -20.00 0.65
C MET A 835 -10.03 -18.83 1.46
N GLY A 836 -9.95 -18.86 2.79
CA GLY A 836 -10.21 -17.68 3.61
C GLY A 836 -9.20 -16.54 3.39
N ILE A 837 -7.94 -16.84 3.08
CA ILE A 837 -6.95 -15.81 2.68
C ILE A 837 -7.25 -15.28 1.26
N GLU A 838 -7.67 -16.15 0.33
CA GLU A 838 -8.15 -15.71 -0.99
C GLU A 838 -9.37 -14.76 -0.86
N ASP A 839 -10.32 -15.05 0.03
CA ASP A 839 -11.46 -14.16 0.32
C ASP A 839 -10.99 -12.80 0.84
N ALA A 840 -10.08 -12.79 1.82
CA ALA A 840 -9.55 -11.56 2.40
C ALA A 840 -8.86 -10.69 1.33
N LEU A 841 -8.21 -11.30 0.33
CA LEU A 841 -7.62 -10.59 -0.81
C LEU A 841 -8.65 -10.05 -1.81
N ALA A 842 -9.66 -10.84 -2.18
CA ALA A 842 -10.74 -10.38 -3.04
C ALA A 842 -11.53 -9.22 -2.40
N LEU A 843 -11.85 -9.36 -1.10
CA LEU A 843 -12.55 -8.34 -0.31
C LEU A 843 -11.72 -7.05 -0.16
N ALA A 844 -10.44 -7.18 0.20
CA ALA A 844 -9.54 -6.01 0.32
C ALA A 844 -9.32 -5.30 -1.02
N THR A 845 -9.34 -6.04 -2.13
CA THR A 845 -9.26 -5.47 -3.48
C THR A 845 -10.56 -4.75 -3.85
N ALA A 846 -11.71 -5.39 -3.72
CA ALA A 846 -13.00 -4.79 -4.08
C ALA A 846 -13.32 -3.56 -3.22
N LEU A 847 -13.07 -3.60 -1.90
CA LEU A 847 -13.21 -2.42 -1.04
C LEU A 847 -12.19 -1.33 -1.37
N GLY A 848 -11.03 -1.68 -1.93
CA GLY A 848 -10.05 -0.73 -2.49
C GLY A 848 -10.66 0.08 -3.63
N LEU A 849 -11.27 -0.59 -4.60
CA LEU A 849 -11.97 0.04 -5.73
C LEU A 849 -13.13 0.95 -5.26
N ALA A 850 -13.86 0.53 -4.21
CA ALA A 850 -14.87 1.39 -3.59
C ALA A 850 -14.27 2.64 -2.95
N ALA A 851 -13.16 2.50 -2.20
CA ALA A 851 -12.47 3.64 -1.60
C ALA A 851 -11.88 4.60 -2.65
N GLU A 852 -11.32 4.08 -3.74
CA GLU A 852 -10.84 4.85 -4.89
C GLU A 852 -11.97 5.58 -5.61
N THR A 853 -13.13 4.92 -5.80
CA THR A 853 -14.35 5.52 -6.35
C THR A 853 -14.89 6.64 -5.47
N ILE A 854 -14.94 6.43 -4.14
CA ILE A 854 -15.36 7.45 -3.15
C ILE A 854 -14.37 8.64 -3.12
N GLN A 855 -13.08 8.39 -3.41
CA GLN A 855 -12.04 9.42 -3.52
C GLN A 855 -11.90 10.06 -4.91
N GLY A 856 -12.71 9.65 -5.90
CA GLY A 856 -12.68 10.21 -7.26
C GLY A 856 -11.46 9.82 -8.11
N LYS A 857 -10.92 8.60 -7.93
CA LYS A 857 -9.67 8.12 -8.56
C LYS A 857 -9.84 7.07 -9.67
N GLY A 858 -11.06 6.73 -10.07
CA GLY A 858 -11.33 5.68 -11.06
C GLY A 858 -11.33 6.14 -12.52
N ASP A 859 -11.17 5.19 -13.45
CA ASP A 859 -11.05 5.44 -14.90
C ASP A 859 -12.29 6.07 -15.56
N GLU A 860 -13.48 5.95 -14.94
CA GLU A 860 -14.66 6.72 -15.36
C GLU A 860 -14.51 8.19 -14.93
N GLY A 861 -14.18 9.06 -15.89
CA GLY A 861 -14.16 10.52 -15.73
C GLY A 861 -15.50 11.12 -15.22
N PRO A 862 -15.49 12.41 -14.84
CA PRO A 862 -16.38 12.97 -13.81
C PRO A 862 -17.88 12.82 -14.08
N ARG A 863 -18.44 11.71 -13.60
CA ARG A 863 -19.86 11.51 -13.33
C ARG A 863 -20.13 11.76 -11.85
N LYS A 864 -21.32 12.28 -11.55
CA LYS A 864 -21.81 12.65 -10.20
C LYS A 864 -21.27 11.69 -9.12
N ALA A 865 -20.73 12.25 -8.03
CA ALA A 865 -20.25 11.49 -6.88
C ALA A 865 -21.29 10.42 -6.47
N LYS A 866 -20.99 9.15 -6.74
CA LYS A 866 -21.88 8.03 -6.41
C LYS A 866 -21.95 7.91 -4.90
N LYS A 867 -23.15 7.65 -4.36
CA LYS A 867 -23.35 7.45 -2.92
C LYS A 867 -22.35 6.43 -2.38
N LYS A 868 -21.80 6.68 -1.19
CA LYS A 868 -20.82 5.82 -0.53
C LYS A 868 -21.38 4.41 -0.32
N SER A 869 -22.64 4.33 0.08
CA SER A 869 -23.45 3.11 0.16
C SER A 869 -23.51 2.32 -1.16
N VAL A 870 -23.59 2.98 -2.32
CA VAL A 870 -23.60 2.36 -3.65
C VAL A 870 -22.23 1.78 -4.00
N ALA A 871 -21.15 2.54 -3.80
CA ALA A 871 -19.79 2.05 -4.05
C ALA A 871 -19.43 0.85 -3.15
N VAL A 872 -19.78 0.91 -1.87
CA VAL A 872 -19.61 -0.22 -0.94
C VAL A 872 -20.44 -1.44 -1.38
N THR A 873 -21.71 -1.25 -1.75
CA THR A 873 -22.58 -2.37 -2.17
C THR A 873 -22.06 -3.04 -3.45
N ALA A 874 -21.58 -2.26 -4.42
CA ALA A 874 -20.97 -2.79 -5.63
C ALA A 874 -19.71 -3.62 -5.36
N ALA A 875 -18.86 -3.18 -4.42
CA ALA A 875 -17.67 -3.94 -4.01
C ALA A 875 -18.00 -5.26 -3.31
N LEU A 876 -18.99 -5.27 -2.41
CA LEU A 876 -19.39 -6.50 -1.73
C LEU A 876 -20.12 -7.48 -2.67
N ALA A 877 -20.87 -6.97 -3.65
CA ALA A 877 -21.45 -7.79 -4.72
C ALA A 877 -20.38 -8.41 -5.64
N ALA A 878 -19.37 -7.64 -6.04
CA ALA A 878 -18.23 -8.16 -6.81
C ALA A 878 -17.44 -9.24 -6.06
N TYR A 879 -17.23 -9.04 -4.75
CA TYR A 879 -16.66 -10.05 -3.86
C TYR A 879 -17.50 -11.34 -3.82
N ASP A 880 -18.83 -11.25 -3.70
CA ASP A 880 -19.71 -12.44 -3.76
C ASP A 880 -19.58 -13.18 -5.09
N ALA A 881 -19.61 -12.44 -6.21
CA ALA A 881 -19.53 -12.99 -7.56
C ALA A 881 -18.26 -13.84 -7.78
N VAL A 882 -17.07 -13.28 -7.50
CA VAL A 882 -15.80 -13.97 -7.78
C VAL A 882 -15.42 -15.04 -6.75
N ARG A 883 -16.06 -15.07 -5.57
CA ARG A 883 -15.72 -16.02 -4.49
C ARG A 883 -16.72 -17.16 -4.33
N ARG A 884 -18.02 -16.92 -4.53
CA ARG A 884 -19.06 -17.87 -4.08
C ARG A 884 -19.03 -19.21 -4.81
N GLU A 885 -18.83 -19.26 -6.13
CA GLU A 885 -18.77 -20.55 -6.83
C GLU A 885 -17.56 -21.39 -6.39
N ARG A 886 -16.36 -20.80 -6.38
CA ARG A 886 -15.10 -21.48 -6.02
C ARG A 886 -15.13 -22.04 -4.60
N THR A 887 -15.59 -21.25 -3.64
CA THR A 887 -15.61 -21.63 -2.23
C THR A 887 -16.68 -22.68 -1.93
N GLN A 888 -17.87 -22.58 -2.52
CA GLN A 888 -18.87 -23.65 -2.40
C GLN A 888 -18.47 -24.92 -3.17
N TRP A 889 -17.70 -24.80 -4.26
CA TRP A 889 -17.06 -25.95 -4.89
C TRP A 889 -16.06 -26.62 -3.94
N LEU A 890 -15.27 -25.89 -3.14
CA LEU A 890 -14.40 -26.49 -2.12
C LEU A 890 -15.21 -27.31 -1.10
N VAL A 891 -16.27 -26.73 -0.52
CA VAL A 891 -17.14 -27.41 0.45
C VAL A 891 -17.70 -28.72 -0.14
N ARG A 892 -18.20 -28.68 -1.38
CA ARG A 892 -18.67 -29.89 -2.08
C ARG A 892 -17.56 -30.90 -2.33
N SER A 893 -16.43 -30.43 -2.85
CA SER A 893 -15.27 -31.23 -3.17
C SER A 893 -14.65 -31.90 -1.94
N SER A 894 -14.84 -31.34 -0.74
CA SER A 894 -14.32 -31.91 0.50
C SER A 894 -15.14 -33.10 1.01
N ARG A 895 -16.48 -33.01 1.04
CA ARG A 895 -17.33 -34.21 1.27
C ARG A 895 -17.15 -35.27 0.18
N GLU A 896 -16.85 -34.86 -1.05
CA GLU A 896 -16.57 -35.80 -2.15
C GLU A 896 -15.22 -36.51 -1.99
N VAL A 897 -14.12 -35.80 -1.69
CA VAL A 897 -12.80 -36.43 -1.57
C VAL A 897 -12.69 -37.36 -0.34
N SER A 898 -13.44 -37.07 0.73
CA SER A 898 -13.60 -37.97 1.88
C SER A 898 -13.98 -39.38 1.43
N ARG A 899 -15.00 -39.47 0.56
CA ARG A 899 -15.49 -40.74 0.01
C ARG A 899 -14.45 -41.42 -0.90
N THR A 900 -13.52 -40.68 -1.49
CA THR A 900 -12.37 -41.26 -2.22
C THR A 900 -11.33 -41.85 -1.24
N TYR A 901 -11.12 -41.24 -0.06
CA TYR A 901 -10.27 -41.78 1.01
C TYR A 901 -10.91 -42.97 1.75
N GLU A 902 -12.24 -42.97 1.85
CA GLU A 902 -13.07 -43.97 2.54
C GLU A 902 -13.54 -45.12 1.61
N TRP A 903 -13.01 -45.17 0.38
CA TRP A 903 -13.36 -46.08 -0.72
C TRP A 903 -14.86 -46.14 -1.10
N ALA A 904 -15.65 -45.19 -0.61
CA ALA A 904 -17.10 -45.04 -0.82
C ALA A 904 -17.47 -44.18 -2.07
N ASN A 905 -16.49 -43.67 -2.82
CA ASN A 905 -16.73 -42.95 -4.07
C ASN A 905 -17.11 -43.95 -5.19
N PRO A 906 -18.33 -43.89 -5.77
CA PRO A 906 -18.81 -44.88 -6.73
C PRO A 906 -18.04 -44.88 -8.06
N ASP A 907 -17.43 -43.76 -8.45
CA ASP A 907 -16.65 -43.67 -9.69
C ASP A 907 -15.26 -44.33 -9.56
N CYS A 908 -14.75 -44.46 -8.32
CA CYS A 908 -13.40 -44.94 -8.03
C CYS A 908 -13.39 -46.32 -7.35
N GLY A 909 -14.23 -46.53 -6.34
CA GLY A 909 -14.16 -47.68 -5.45
C GLY A 909 -12.78 -47.81 -4.80
N THR A 910 -12.19 -49.01 -4.86
CA THR A 910 -10.84 -49.30 -4.35
C THR A 910 -9.75 -49.25 -5.44
N ASP A 911 -10.01 -48.61 -6.59
CA ASP A 911 -9.10 -48.53 -7.74
C ASP A 911 -8.04 -47.43 -7.52
N PRO A 912 -6.75 -47.76 -7.34
CA PRO A 912 -5.75 -46.77 -6.94
C PRO A 912 -5.53 -45.66 -7.99
N GLU A 913 -5.62 -46.00 -9.29
CA GLU A 913 -5.45 -45.01 -10.34
C GLU A 913 -6.66 -44.08 -10.46
N LYS A 914 -7.89 -44.59 -10.31
CA LYS A 914 -9.09 -43.73 -10.32
C LYS A 914 -9.10 -42.81 -9.11
N CYS A 915 -8.77 -43.32 -7.93
CA CYS A 915 -8.62 -42.50 -6.72
C CYS A 915 -7.57 -41.39 -6.93
N LEU A 916 -6.38 -41.73 -7.43
CA LEU A 916 -5.35 -40.75 -7.75
C LEU A 916 -5.87 -39.67 -8.72
N ARG A 917 -6.53 -40.06 -9.82
CA ARG A 917 -7.05 -39.10 -10.82
C ARG A 917 -8.15 -38.18 -10.28
N ASP A 918 -9.02 -38.66 -9.40
CA ASP A 918 -10.03 -37.82 -8.72
C ASP A 918 -9.36 -36.82 -7.74
N ILE A 919 -8.44 -37.30 -6.90
CA ILE A 919 -7.73 -36.49 -5.91
C ILE A 919 -6.84 -35.45 -6.61
N GLU A 920 -6.07 -35.83 -7.61
CA GLU A 920 -5.20 -34.95 -8.41
C GLU A 920 -6.01 -33.83 -9.09
N LYS A 921 -7.11 -34.17 -9.76
CA LYS A 921 -8.02 -33.21 -10.40
C LYS A 921 -8.58 -32.18 -9.42
N ARG A 922 -8.92 -32.60 -8.19
CA ARG A 922 -9.42 -31.70 -7.13
C ARG A 922 -8.30 -30.85 -6.55
N ALA A 923 -7.17 -31.47 -6.23
CA ALA A 923 -5.97 -30.81 -5.74
C ALA A 923 -5.51 -29.69 -6.69
N HIS A 924 -5.32 -30.00 -7.97
CA HIS A 924 -4.88 -29.01 -8.97
C HIS A 924 -5.88 -27.86 -9.16
N LYS A 925 -7.21 -28.07 -9.06
CA LYS A 925 -8.20 -26.96 -9.05
C LYS A 925 -8.10 -26.06 -7.81
N ILE A 926 -7.54 -26.55 -6.69
CA ILE A 926 -7.21 -25.70 -5.53
C ILE A 926 -5.86 -25.00 -5.76
N TRP A 927 -4.83 -25.76 -6.14
CA TRP A 927 -3.41 -25.37 -6.13
C TRP A 927 -2.98 -24.48 -7.31
N HIS A 928 -3.68 -24.58 -8.45
CA HIS A 928 -3.39 -23.84 -9.69
C HIS A 928 -4.56 -22.94 -10.09
N PHE A 929 -5.18 -22.30 -9.09
CA PHE A 929 -6.19 -21.29 -9.31
C PHE A 929 -5.57 -19.98 -9.81
N ASP A 930 -6.26 -19.32 -10.73
CA ASP A 930 -5.83 -18.04 -11.27
C ASP A 930 -6.18 -16.90 -10.30
N ILE A 931 -5.18 -16.45 -9.54
CA ILE A 931 -5.33 -15.36 -8.57
C ILE A 931 -5.43 -14.02 -9.30
N ASP A 932 -4.65 -13.82 -10.37
CA ASP A 932 -4.63 -12.56 -11.12
C ASP A 932 -5.94 -12.40 -11.92
N GLY A 933 -6.45 -13.50 -12.49
CA GLY A 933 -7.79 -13.59 -13.08
C GLY A 933 -8.88 -13.21 -12.06
N MET A 934 -8.88 -13.78 -10.85
CA MET A 934 -9.83 -13.40 -9.79
C MET A 934 -9.79 -11.90 -9.45
N LEU A 935 -8.61 -11.27 -9.49
CA LEU A 935 -8.45 -9.84 -9.22
C LEU A 935 -8.85 -8.96 -10.41
N ALA A 936 -8.72 -9.45 -11.64
CA ALA A 936 -9.25 -8.81 -12.83
C ALA A 936 -10.79 -8.88 -12.87
N ASP A 937 -11.36 -10.07 -12.64
CA ASP A 937 -12.81 -10.29 -12.56
C ASP A 937 -13.44 -9.43 -11.46
N ALA A 938 -12.78 -9.29 -10.30
CA ALA A 938 -13.26 -8.42 -9.22
C ALA A 938 -13.37 -6.95 -9.63
N LYS A 939 -12.53 -6.47 -10.56
CA LYS A 939 -12.66 -5.12 -11.15
C LYS A 939 -13.80 -5.02 -12.15
N VAL A 940 -13.96 -6.04 -13.00
CA VAL A 940 -15.04 -6.10 -14.01
C VAL A 940 -16.41 -6.17 -13.34
N GLU A 941 -16.58 -7.05 -12.36
CA GLU A 941 -17.81 -7.18 -11.56
C GLU A 941 -18.07 -5.92 -10.73
N PHE A 942 -17.03 -5.29 -10.15
CA PHE A 942 -17.21 -4.02 -9.45
C PHE A 942 -17.75 -2.94 -10.39
N ALA A 943 -17.18 -2.77 -11.58
CA ALA A 943 -17.67 -1.83 -12.58
C ALA A 943 -19.11 -2.17 -13.03
N HIS A 944 -19.42 -3.46 -13.19
CA HIS A 944 -20.77 -3.92 -13.53
C HIS A 944 -21.78 -3.50 -12.46
N PHE A 945 -21.60 -3.90 -11.20
CA PHE A 945 -22.53 -3.54 -10.11
C PHE A 945 -22.58 -2.04 -9.83
N LEU A 946 -21.45 -1.33 -9.97
CA LEU A 946 -21.38 0.13 -9.83
C LEU A 946 -22.09 0.87 -10.99
N SER A 947 -22.31 0.22 -12.14
CA SER A 947 -23.12 0.73 -13.24
C SER A 947 -24.61 0.38 -13.08
N ALA A 948 -24.93 -0.81 -12.57
CA ALA A 948 -26.31 -1.28 -12.37
C ALA A 948 -27.05 -0.61 -11.20
N ALA A 949 -26.31 0.04 -10.30
CA ALA A 949 -26.83 0.77 -9.13
C ALA A 949 -26.77 2.31 -9.28
N ALA A 950 -26.72 2.83 -10.52
CA ALA A 950 -26.57 4.25 -10.85
C ALA A 950 -27.68 4.80 -11.78
#